data_AF-A0A3M2CF40-F1
#
_entry.id   AF-A0A3M2CF40-F1
#
_cell.length_a   1.000
_cell.length_b   1.000
_cell.length_c   1.000
_cell.angle_alpha   90.00
_cell.angle_beta   90.00
_cell.angle_gamma   90.00
#
_symmetry.space_group_name_H-M   'P 1'
#
loop_
_entity.id
_entity.type
_entity.pdbx_description
1 polymer ?
#
loop_
_entity_poly.entity_id
_entity_poly.type
_entity_poly.pdbx_seq_one_letter_code
_entity_poly.pdbx_strand_id
1 'polypeptide(L)'
;MKTDSAFQRLHLSIRGTVQGVGFRPFVYRLATELGLTGWVVNDSQGVEVEVEGRPAALAEFRSRLHSELPPRATILSEEARLLDPVGYPSFEIRESQQQGPPTALVLPDIATCPDCLREVFNPSDRRYLYPFTNCTNCGPRYSIIRRLPYDRPNTTMAGFAMCPECRREYEDPTDRRFHAQPIACPQCGPQLELLDASGKVLAQRHDALLAAAHAIREGRIVALKGLGGFQLLVDARNDDAVRRLRARKRREEKPFALMVPTLSEAAAIAVVGEVEAQILTSPASPILLLPRRDEVAQSEAASSSQRSTSEDAGSLGVDATRWRIAPSVAPNNPELGIMLPYTPLHHLLMCELAFPVVATSGNLTDEPICIATEEALERLGDVADFFLTHDRPIERYVDDSVVRVMAGREVVLRRARGYAPLPIPSPFPIGRTVFATGAHLKNTVALVHGGHIFVSQHIGDLETEPAQRAHREAIRALTQLYDSKPEVIACDLHPDYASTRSAREIAQGRTLLLVQHHRAHVWACLAENELLHEPVLGVAWDGTGLGDDGQIWGSEFFLVDPPEPRRIAHFRPIPIPGGDAAMREPRRVAFGVLWEMAAEEWSALFPHCAPLVSPEEARVWGRMIAQRLNSPLTCGAGRLFDAVAALLGLRAVAAYEGQAAMIVEWAARRSPTREAYPLAWRIENAGGAVEKIEGALPASVSSERPIQFDWETMIRAILADVGAGEEPAVCAAKFHNTLVRIIVEIAGWARRDRVALSGGCFQNRLLVESAMEALQANGFRVYIHQRIPPNDGGIALGQAVAACLQASER
;
A
#
# COMPACT_ATOMS: atom_id res chain seq x y z
N MET A 1 49.04 -38.83 -10.36
CA MET A 1 49.01 -37.47 -9.81
C MET A 1 49.41 -36.50 -10.92
N LYS A 2 48.43 -35.96 -11.65
CA LYS A 2 48.64 -35.01 -12.75
C LYS A 2 48.15 -33.63 -12.28
N THR A 3 49.08 -32.69 -12.17
CA THR A 3 48.93 -31.22 -12.33
C THR A 3 47.56 -30.61 -12.01
N ASP A 4 47.36 -30.22 -10.75
CA ASP A 4 46.22 -29.41 -10.29
C ASP A 4 46.61 -27.90 -10.18
N SER A 5 47.60 -27.46 -10.96
CA SER A 5 48.32 -26.19 -10.72
C SER A 5 48.07 -25.08 -11.75
N ALA A 6 47.10 -25.24 -12.66
CA ALA A 6 46.77 -24.18 -13.60
C ALA A 6 45.80 -23.18 -12.96
N PHE A 7 46.15 -21.89 -12.97
CA PHE A 7 45.20 -20.83 -12.66
C PHE A 7 44.05 -20.87 -13.67
N GLN A 8 42.84 -20.59 -13.20
CA GLN A 8 41.66 -20.45 -14.04
C GLN A 8 41.08 -19.06 -13.83
N ARG A 9 40.41 -18.53 -14.86
CA ARG A 9 39.56 -17.36 -14.74
C ARG A 9 38.11 -17.83 -14.68
N LEU A 10 37.34 -17.29 -13.75
CA LEU A 10 35.92 -17.51 -13.62
C LEU A 10 35.23 -16.17 -13.81
N HIS A 11 34.40 -16.09 -14.85
CA HIS A 11 33.51 -14.98 -15.11
C HIS A 11 32.11 -15.35 -14.59
N LEU A 12 31.55 -14.52 -13.71
CA LEU A 12 30.21 -14.64 -13.16
C LEU A 12 29.36 -13.45 -13.61
N SER A 13 28.23 -13.76 -14.23
CA SER A 13 27.16 -12.79 -14.47
C SER A 13 26.06 -13.02 -13.45
N ILE A 14 25.86 -12.06 -12.54
CA ILE A 14 24.97 -12.19 -11.38
C ILE A 14 23.79 -11.23 -11.54
N ARG A 15 22.58 -11.78 -11.50
CA ARG A 15 21.33 -11.00 -11.60
C ARG A 15 20.52 -11.13 -10.31
N GLY A 16 19.83 -10.06 -9.92
CA GLY A 16 19.00 -10.00 -8.71
C GLY A 16 19.03 -8.65 -8.00
N THR A 17 18.70 -8.61 -6.71
CA THR A 17 18.85 -7.43 -5.84
C THR A 17 20.31 -7.26 -5.43
N VAL A 18 21.18 -7.03 -6.40
CA VAL A 18 22.64 -6.97 -6.19
C VAL A 18 23.22 -5.56 -6.35
N GLN A 19 22.41 -4.56 -6.71
CA GLN A 19 22.83 -3.17 -6.75
C GLN A 19 22.29 -2.37 -5.56
N GLY A 20 23.10 -1.43 -5.05
CA GLY A 20 22.71 -0.58 -3.91
C GLY A 20 22.58 -1.28 -2.56
N VAL A 21 22.95 -2.58 -2.48
CA VAL A 21 22.94 -3.44 -1.27
C VAL A 21 24.33 -3.66 -0.66
N GLY A 22 25.38 -3.02 -1.17
CA GLY A 22 26.75 -3.30 -0.76
C GLY A 22 27.35 -4.59 -1.36
N PHE A 23 26.81 -5.08 -2.49
CA PHE A 23 27.29 -6.30 -3.15
C PHE A 23 28.72 -6.18 -3.69
N ARG A 24 29.04 -5.10 -4.43
CA ARG A 24 30.42 -4.85 -4.92
C ARG A 24 31.46 -4.86 -3.78
N PRO A 25 31.22 -4.14 -2.65
CA PRO A 25 32.01 -4.29 -1.42
C PRO A 25 32.20 -5.72 -0.93
N PHE A 26 31.11 -6.49 -0.85
CA PHE A 26 31.15 -7.87 -0.40
C PHE A 26 31.99 -8.76 -1.32
N VAL A 27 31.77 -8.68 -2.63
CA VAL A 27 32.53 -9.42 -3.64
C VAL A 27 34.03 -9.11 -3.54
N TYR A 28 34.38 -7.83 -3.41
CA TYR A 28 35.77 -7.39 -3.26
C TYR A 28 36.43 -7.99 -2.01
N ARG A 29 35.77 -7.91 -0.85
CA ARG A 29 36.31 -8.48 0.39
C ARG A 29 36.50 -9.99 0.27
N LEU A 30 35.49 -10.69 -0.26
CA LEU A 30 35.53 -12.13 -0.43
C LEU A 30 36.65 -12.58 -1.37
N ALA A 31 36.83 -11.89 -2.50
CA ALA A 31 37.90 -12.19 -3.45
C ALA A 31 39.29 -11.97 -2.82
N THR A 32 39.44 -10.88 -2.07
CA THR A 32 40.71 -10.52 -1.41
C THR A 32 41.06 -11.51 -0.28
N GLU A 33 40.08 -11.91 0.54
CA GLU A 33 40.27 -12.91 1.61
C GLU A 33 40.75 -14.26 1.07
N LEU A 34 40.29 -14.65 -0.12
CA LEU A 34 40.64 -15.90 -0.78
C LEU A 34 41.90 -15.80 -1.66
N GLY A 35 42.55 -14.63 -1.71
CA GLY A 35 43.75 -14.39 -2.51
C GLY A 35 43.50 -14.44 -4.02
N LEU A 36 42.28 -14.13 -4.47
CA LEU A 36 41.90 -14.07 -5.88
C LEU A 36 42.17 -12.68 -6.46
N THR A 37 42.51 -12.60 -7.75
CA THR A 37 42.66 -11.34 -8.49
C THR A 37 41.56 -11.20 -9.54
N GLY A 38 41.27 -10.00 -10.04
CA GLY A 38 40.15 -9.79 -10.97
C GLY A 38 39.41 -8.48 -10.76
N TRP A 39 38.10 -8.48 -10.96
CA TRP A 39 37.29 -7.28 -10.83
C TRP A 39 35.80 -7.56 -10.61
N VAL A 40 35.07 -6.53 -10.13
CA VAL A 40 33.61 -6.50 -10.06
C VAL A 40 33.08 -5.17 -10.58
N VAL A 41 31.96 -5.19 -11.30
CA VAL A 41 31.33 -4.00 -11.90
C VAL A 41 29.81 -4.10 -11.85
N ASN A 42 29.12 -2.98 -11.65
CA ASN A 42 27.69 -2.93 -11.93
C ASN A 42 27.48 -2.68 -13.43
N ASP A 43 26.56 -3.41 -14.04
CA ASP A 43 26.05 -3.08 -15.37
C ASP A 43 24.57 -2.64 -15.28
N SER A 44 23.88 -2.54 -16.40
CA SER A 44 22.45 -2.23 -16.40
C SER A 44 21.58 -3.41 -15.97
N GLN A 45 22.11 -4.64 -15.97
CA GLN A 45 21.36 -5.88 -15.73
C GLN A 45 21.54 -6.48 -14.33
N GLY A 46 22.64 -6.17 -13.64
CA GLY A 46 23.06 -6.82 -12.41
C GLY A 46 24.50 -6.47 -12.03
N VAL A 47 25.30 -7.48 -11.75
CA VAL A 47 26.72 -7.36 -11.38
C VAL A 47 27.52 -8.38 -12.19
N GLU A 48 28.60 -7.93 -12.83
CA GLU A 48 29.58 -8.82 -13.46
C GLU A 48 30.81 -8.92 -12.57
N VAL A 49 31.33 -10.14 -12.42
CA VAL A 49 32.52 -10.45 -11.63
C VAL A 49 33.47 -11.30 -12.47
N GLU A 50 34.74 -10.95 -12.53
CA GLU A 50 35.78 -11.87 -12.96
C GLU A 50 36.75 -12.11 -11.81
N VAL A 51 37.04 -13.36 -11.51
CA VAL A 51 38.05 -13.78 -10.53
C VAL A 51 39.02 -14.77 -11.15
N GLU A 52 40.30 -14.63 -10.84
CA GLU A 52 41.39 -15.50 -11.26
C GLU A 52 42.06 -16.12 -10.03
N GLY A 53 42.31 -17.42 -10.09
CA GLY A 53 42.93 -18.13 -8.98
C GLY A 53 43.04 -19.63 -9.21
N ARG A 54 43.42 -20.34 -8.14
CA ARG A 54 43.42 -21.81 -8.15
C ARG A 54 41.98 -22.33 -8.14
N PRO A 55 41.68 -23.46 -8.80
CA PRO A 55 40.33 -24.02 -8.88
C PRO A 55 39.64 -24.18 -7.52
N ALA A 56 40.37 -24.61 -6.48
CA ALA A 56 39.85 -24.73 -5.13
C ALA A 56 39.37 -23.39 -4.53
N ALA A 57 40.15 -22.31 -4.72
CA ALA A 57 39.80 -20.98 -4.24
C ALA A 57 38.61 -20.37 -5.02
N LEU A 58 38.51 -20.66 -6.32
CA LEU A 58 37.35 -20.26 -7.13
C LEU A 58 36.06 -20.98 -6.71
N ALA A 59 36.15 -22.27 -6.39
CA ALA A 59 35.03 -23.05 -5.88
C ALA A 59 34.59 -22.54 -4.49
N GLU A 60 35.53 -22.24 -3.61
CA GLU A 60 35.27 -21.66 -2.29
C GLU A 60 34.65 -20.26 -2.40
N PHE A 61 35.17 -19.40 -3.28
CA PHE A 61 34.62 -18.08 -3.57
C PHE A 61 33.15 -18.18 -3.98
N ARG A 62 32.83 -19.07 -4.93
CA ARG A 62 31.46 -19.27 -5.39
C ARG A 62 30.54 -19.79 -4.28
N SER A 63 31.03 -20.71 -3.44
CA SER A 63 30.26 -21.22 -2.30
C SER A 63 29.95 -20.12 -1.28
N ARG A 64 30.96 -19.34 -0.88
CA ARG A 64 30.82 -18.25 0.10
C ARG A 64 30.01 -17.08 -0.44
N LEU A 65 30.09 -16.81 -1.75
CA LEU A 65 29.27 -15.80 -2.43
C LEU A 65 27.77 -16.04 -2.20
N HIS A 66 27.32 -17.31 -2.13
CA HIS A 66 25.95 -17.66 -1.84
C HIS A 66 25.61 -17.71 -0.33
N SER A 67 26.53 -18.16 0.52
CA SER A 67 26.25 -18.34 1.96
C SER A 67 26.41 -17.08 2.81
N GLU A 68 27.19 -16.11 2.36
CA GLU A 68 27.57 -14.91 3.13
C GLU A 68 27.03 -13.61 2.53
N LEU A 69 25.94 -13.70 1.75
CA LEU A 69 25.33 -12.55 1.08
C LEU A 69 25.07 -11.38 2.05
N PRO A 70 25.28 -10.12 1.59
CA PRO A 70 24.83 -8.96 2.34
C PRO A 70 23.35 -9.09 2.73
N PRO A 71 22.90 -8.55 3.88
CA PRO A 71 21.57 -8.83 4.43
C PRO A 71 20.37 -8.54 3.51
N ARG A 72 20.58 -7.76 2.45
CA ARG A 72 19.54 -7.35 1.48
C ARG A 72 19.85 -7.75 0.05
N ALA A 73 20.94 -8.49 -0.15
CA ALA A 73 21.29 -9.03 -1.45
C ALA A 73 20.54 -10.34 -1.68
N THR A 74 20.00 -10.50 -2.88
CA THR A 74 19.45 -11.77 -3.35
C THR A 74 19.95 -12.02 -4.75
N ILE A 75 20.62 -13.16 -4.95
CA ILE A 75 21.01 -13.65 -6.27
C ILE A 75 19.82 -14.46 -6.81
N LEU A 76 19.29 -14.03 -7.95
CA LEU A 76 18.22 -14.74 -8.68
C LEU A 76 18.79 -15.72 -9.69
N SER A 77 19.81 -15.29 -10.43
CA SER A 77 20.53 -16.14 -11.36
C SER A 77 22.02 -15.80 -11.36
N GLU A 78 22.81 -16.82 -11.65
CA GLU A 78 24.25 -16.71 -11.82
C GLU A 78 24.65 -17.56 -13.02
N GLU A 79 25.26 -16.93 -14.03
CA GLU A 79 25.95 -17.62 -15.11
C GLU A 79 27.44 -17.64 -14.84
N ALA A 80 28.01 -18.83 -14.71
CA ALA A 80 29.44 -19.04 -14.50
C ALA A 80 30.10 -19.55 -15.78
N ARG A 81 31.18 -18.91 -16.21
CA ARG A 81 32.01 -19.35 -17.34
C ARG A 81 33.47 -19.46 -16.90
N LEU A 82 34.06 -20.62 -17.08
CA LEU A 82 35.50 -20.81 -16.92
C LEU A 82 36.21 -20.37 -18.20
N LEU A 83 37.23 -19.55 -18.05
CA LEU A 83 38.00 -18.92 -19.11
C LEU A 83 39.49 -19.08 -18.82
N ASP A 84 40.31 -18.85 -19.85
CA ASP A 84 41.76 -18.80 -19.69
C ASP A 84 42.16 -17.58 -18.85
N PRO A 85 43.16 -17.71 -17.94
CA PRO A 85 43.66 -16.61 -17.12
C PRO A 85 44.37 -15.55 -17.97
N VAL A 86 44.15 -14.29 -17.62
CA VAL A 86 44.71 -13.09 -18.25
C VAL A 86 45.85 -12.52 -17.40
N GLY A 87 45.91 -12.87 -16.11
CA GLY A 87 46.98 -12.47 -15.20
C GLY A 87 46.70 -11.14 -14.50
N TYR A 88 45.53 -11.00 -13.88
CA TYR A 88 45.20 -9.77 -13.15
C TYR A 88 46.16 -9.52 -11.98
N PRO A 89 46.68 -8.29 -11.81
CA PRO A 89 47.63 -7.98 -10.75
C PRO A 89 46.98 -7.87 -9.36
N SER A 90 45.70 -7.50 -9.31
CA SER A 90 44.92 -7.35 -8.07
C SER A 90 43.42 -7.54 -8.34
N PHE A 91 42.59 -7.50 -7.30
CA PHE A 91 41.13 -7.47 -7.44
C PHE A 91 40.62 -6.02 -7.30
N GLU A 92 39.76 -5.55 -8.21
CA GLU A 92 39.33 -4.14 -8.27
C GLU A 92 37.81 -3.97 -8.44
N ILE A 93 37.22 -2.94 -7.81
CA ILE A 93 35.85 -2.51 -8.14
C ILE A 93 35.94 -1.50 -9.29
N ARG A 94 35.43 -1.88 -10.47
CA ARG A 94 35.47 -1.03 -11.67
C ARG A 94 34.27 -0.07 -11.72
N GLU A 95 34.45 1.02 -12.49
CA GLU A 95 33.36 1.93 -12.82
C GLU A 95 32.27 1.23 -13.61
N SER A 96 31.01 1.53 -13.29
CA SER A 96 29.87 0.84 -13.87
C SER A 96 29.78 1.04 -15.38
N GLN A 97 29.36 -0.01 -16.09
CA GLN A 97 29.21 0.02 -17.54
C GLN A 97 27.73 0.07 -17.93
N GLN A 98 27.41 0.71 -19.05
CA GLN A 98 26.10 0.58 -19.68
C GLN A 98 26.20 -0.46 -20.79
N GLN A 99 25.82 -1.70 -20.50
CA GLN A 99 25.75 -2.78 -21.49
C GLN A 99 24.36 -3.42 -21.49
N GLY A 100 23.61 -3.23 -22.58
CA GLY A 100 22.29 -3.82 -22.76
C GLY A 100 21.15 -3.13 -21.99
N PRO A 101 19.89 -3.58 -22.16
CA PRO A 101 18.72 -2.98 -21.51
C PRO A 101 18.77 -3.20 -20.00
N PRO A 102 18.36 -2.21 -19.19
CA PRO A 102 18.44 -2.28 -17.74
C PRO A 102 17.40 -3.23 -17.14
N THR A 103 17.86 -4.31 -16.53
CA THR A 103 17.03 -5.28 -15.80
C THR A 103 17.35 -5.34 -14.30
N ALA A 104 18.32 -4.53 -13.82
CA ALA A 104 18.73 -4.51 -12.43
C ALA A 104 17.58 -4.11 -11.49
N LEU A 105 17.46 -4.83 -10.36
CA LEU A 105 16.42 -4.56 -9.38
C LEU A 105 16.75 -3.33 -8.53
N VAL A 106 15.81 -2.38 -8.46
CA VAL A 106 15.95 -1.17 -7.66
C VAL A 106 15.37 -1.40 -6.27
N LEU A 107 16.19 -1.17 -5.25
CA LEU A 107 15.75 -1.24 -3.87
C LEU A 107 14.80 -0.08 -3.51
N PRO A 108 13.85 -0.33 -2.60
CA PRO A 108 13.06 0.73 -2.01
C PRO A 108 13.92 1.62 -1.13
N ASP A 109 13.38 2.76 -0.72
CA ASP A 109 13.98 3.58 0.34
C ASP A 109 13.87 2.89 1.70
N ILE A 110 14.93 2.96 2.51
CA ILE A 110 15.03 2.11 3.70
C ILE A 110 15.39 2.93 4.95
N ALA A 111 14.76 2.58 6.07
CA ALA A 111 15.00 3.20 7.36
C ALA A 111 16.46 3.08 7.81
N THR A 112 16.88 4.04 8.64
CA THR A 112 18.24 4.15 9.19
C THR A 112 18.61 2.89 9.96
N CYS A 113 19.76 2.28 9.65
CA CYS A 113 20.19 1.08 10.38
C CYS A 113 20.70 1.44 11.80
N PRO A 114 20.69 0.48 12.75
CA PRO A 114 21.14 0.71 14.12
C PRO A 114 22.57 1.28 14.22
N ASP A 115 23.47 0.89 13.33
CA ASP A 115 24.85 1.37 13.35
C ASP A 115 25.02 2.81 12.88
N CYS A 116 24.22 3.28 11.93
CA CYS A 116 24.17 4.69 11.55
C CYS A 116 23.48 5.51 12.64
N LEU A 117 22.44 4.96 13.27
CA LEU A 117 21.77 5.62 14.38
C LEU A 117 22.71 5.84 15.58
N ARG A 118 23.56 4.85 15.90
CA ARG A 118 24.57 4.95 16.96
C ARG A 118 25.57 6.08 16.71
N GLU A 119 26.04 6.25 15.46
CA GLU A 119 26.95 7.34 15.11
C GLU A 119 26.29 8.73 15.21
N VAL A 120 25.04 8.85 14.75
CA VAL A 120 24.29 10.11 14.78
C VAL A 120 24.15 10.62 16.21
N PHE A 121 24.04 9.73 17.20
CA PHE A 121 23.94 10.06 18.62
C PHE A 121 25.25 9.94 19.40
N ASN A 122 26.38 9.65 18.75
CA ASN A 122 27.68 9.56 19.43
C ASN A 122 28.46 10.89 19.33
N PRO A 123 28.69 11.62 20.44
CA PRO A 123 29.42 12.89 20.42
C PRO A 123 30.85 12.82 19.90
N SER A 124 31.48 11.64 19.93
CA SER A 124 32.83 11.45 19.40
C SER A 124 32.86 11.16 17.90
N ASP A 125 31.71 10.92 17.26
CA ASP A 125 31.64 10.60 15.84
C ASP A 125 31.59 11.88 15.00
N ARG A 126 32.24 11.86 13.83
CA ARG A 126 32.23 12.98 12.89
C ARG A 126 30.84 13.31 12.32
N ARG A 127 29.90 12.36 12.40
CA ARG A 127 28.51 12.50 11.96
C ARG A 127 27.55 12.72 13.13
N TYR A 128 28.06 13.10 14.30
CA TYR A 128 27.24 13.49 15.43
C TYR A 128 26.21 14.56 15.01
N LEU A 129 24.94 14.31 15.32
CA LEU A 129 23.78 15.15 14.98
C LEU A 129 23.60 15.42 13.48
N TYR A 130 24.19 14.61 12.60
CA TYR A 130 24.08 14.80 11.16
C TYR A 130 22.82 14.11 10.57
N PRO A 131 21.85 14.88 10.02
CA PRO A 131 20.52 14.39 9.66
C PRO A 131 20.44 13.55 8.37
N PHE A 132 21.54 13.45 7.60
CA PHE A 132 21.58 12.72 6.33
C PHE A 132 22.51 11.50 6.35
N THR A 133 22.94 11.06 7.53
CA THR A 133 23.79 9.89 7.71
C THR A 133 23.16 8.63 7.10
N ASN A 134 23.94 7.90 6.32
CA ASN A 134 23.55 6.60 5.77
C ASN A 134 24.80 5.72 5.54
N CYS A 135 24.55 4.46 5.17
CA CYS A 135 25.55 3.50 4.70
C CYS A 135 24.97 2.65 3.56
N THR A 136 25.73 1.65 3.09
CA THR A 136 25.27 0.68 2.08
C THR A 136 24.00 -0.07 2.50
N ASN A 137 23.76 -0.21 3.81
CA ASN A 137 22.63 -0.92 4.40
C ASN A 137 21.45 -0.02 4.80
N CYS A 138 21.41 1.28 4.50
CA CYS A 138 20.23 2.11 4.81
C CYS A 138 20.16 3.40 3.99
N GLY A 139 19.08 4.15 4.18
CA GLY A 139 18.89 5.48 3.61
C GLY A 139 18.17 5.46 2.25
N PRO A 140 18.17 6.61 1.56
CA PRO A 140 17.43 6.77 0.31
C PRO A 140 18.04 5.94 -0.83
N ARG A 141 17.16 5.41 -1.67
CA ARG A 141 17.44 4.66 -2.90
C ARG A 141 16.48 5.16 -3.97
N TYR A 142 15.29 4.57 -4.09
CA TYR A 142 14.32 4.89 -5.14
C TYR A 142 14.04 6.39 -5.26
N SER A 143 13.81 7.09 -4.15
CA SER A 143 13.56 8.53 -4.10
C SER A 143 14.66 9.44 -4.68
N ILE A 144 15.89 8.94 -4.84
CA ILE A 144 17.06 9.74 -5.28
C ILE A 144 17.70 9.24 -6.57
N ILE A 145 17.26 8.10 -7.11
CA ILE A 145 17.82 7.52 -8.34
C ILE A 145 17.21 8.23 -9.55
N ARG A 146 18.08 8.72 -10.43
CA ARG A 146 17.69 9.33 -11.71
C ARG A 146 17.68 8.33 -12.84
N ARG A 147 18.70 7.46 -12.88
CA ARG A 147 18.87 6.42 -13.91
C ARG A 147 19.76 5.28 -13.40
N LEU A 148 19.70 4.14 -14.08
CA LEU A 148 20.62 3.02 -13.87
C LEU A 148 21.86 3.13 -14.79
N PRO A 149 23.03 2.57 -14.40
CA PRO A 149 23.32 1.82 -13.16
C PRO A 149 23.39 2.70 -11.90
N TYR A 150 23.23 2.07 -10.71
CA TYR A 150 23.22 2.77 -9.42
C TYR A 150 24.61 3.25 -8.98
N ASP A 151 24.94 4.48 -9.36
CA ASP A 151 26.14 5.22 -8.93
C ASP A 151 25.82 6.68 -8.61
N ARG A 152 26.66 7.32 -7.79
CA ARG A 152 26.48 8.69 -7.29
C ARG A 152 26.15 9.71 -8.39
N PRO A 153 26.80 9.75 -9.57
CA PRO A 153 26.47 10.70 -10.64
C PRO A 153 25.05 10.54 -11.21
N ASN A 154 24.48 9.34 -11.07
CA ASN A 154 23.12 9.02 -11.51
C ASN A 154 22.08 9.18 -10.39
N THR A 155 22.42 9.92 -9.33
CA THR A 155 21.52 10.21 -8.20
C THR A 155 21.44 11.70 -7.92
N THR A 156 20.52 12.12 -7.05
CA THR A 156 20.46 13.51 -6.57
C THR A 156 21.68 13.92 -5.73
N MET A 157 22.54 12.97 -5.35
CA MET A 157 23.80 13.23 -4.66
C MET A 157 24.95 13.71 -5.58
N ALA A 158 24.73 13.73 -6.90
CA ALA A 158 25.71 14.19 -7.89
C ALA A 158 26.20 15.62 -7.65
N GLY A 159 25.35 16.50 -7.09
CA GLY A 159 25.70 17.89 -6.76
C GLY A 159 26.59 18.06 -5.52
N PHE A 160 26.83 17.00 -4.75
CA PHE A 160 27.57 17.05 -3.48
C PHE A 160 28.93 16.35 -3.63
N ALA A 161 29.99 17.13 -3.85
CA ALA A 161 31.35 16.60 -3.98
C ALA A 161 31.85 16.04 -2.63
N MET A 162 32.34 14.81 -2.59
CA MET A 162 32.83 14.18 -1.35
C MET A 162 34.07 14.89 -0.80
N CYS A 163 34.09 15.21 0.50
CA CYS A 163 35.31 15.66 1.18
C CYS A 163 36.37 14.53 1.25
N PRO A 164 37.65 14.83 1.54
CA PRO A 164 38.72 13.83 1.59
C PRO A 164 38.39 12.64 2.51
N GLU A 165 37.75 12.88 3.65
CA GLU A 165 37.45 11.85 4.63
C GLU A 165 36.20 11.03 4.26
N CYS A 166 35.24 11.59 3.51
CA CYS A 166 34.16 10.80 2.91
C CYS A 166 34.70 9.96 1.75
N ARG A 167 35.60 10.52 0.94
CA ARG A 167 36.26 9.79 -0.13
C ARG A 167 37.07 8.60 0.40
N ARG A 168 37.84 8.81 1.48
CA ARG A 168 38.57 7.74 2.15
C ARG A 168 37.66 6.59 2.56
N GLU A 169 36.55 6.86 3.26
CA GLU A 169 35.58 5.81 3.65
C GLU A 169 34.87 5.17 2.44
N TYR A 170 34.67 5.93 1.36
CA TYR A 170 34.05 5.41 0.14
C TYR A 170 34.98 4.45 -0.62
N GLU A 171 36.28 4.69 -0.56
CA GLU A 171 37.34 3.93 -1.25
C GLU A 171 37.96 2.83 -0.37
N ASP A 172 37.82 2.90 0.97
CA ASP A 172 38.35 1.92 1.93
C ASP A 172 37.48 0.66 2.02
N PRO A 173 37.97 -0.52 1.59
CA PRO A 173 37.20 -1.76 1.60
C PRO A 173 36.82 -2.29 2.99
N THR A 174 37.52 -1.84 4.02
CA THR A 174 37.25 -2.23 5.41
C THR A 174 36.16 -1.38 6.05
N ASP A 175 35.84 -0.23 5.46
CA ASP A 175 34.77 0.65 5.94
C ASP A 175 33.39 0.16 5.50
N ARG A 176 32.40 0.27 6.39
CA ARG A 176 31.00 -0.07 6.10
C ARG A 176 30.37 0.80 5.00
N ARG A 177 30.99 1.94 4.70
CA ARG A 177 30.59 2.89 3.68
C ARG A 177 31.37 2.75 2.38
N PHE A 178 32.16 1.69 2.24
CA PHE A 178 32.77 1.32 0.97
C PHE A 178 31.70 1.26 -0.13
N HIS A 179 31.86 2.09 -1.18
CA HIS A 179 30.87 2.28 -2.25
C HIS A 179 29.42 2.64 -1.80
N ALA A 180 29.25 3.29 -0.65
CA ALA A 180 27.97 3.89 -0.27
C ALA A 180 27.71 5.12 -1.14
N GLN A 181 26.96 4.96 -2.23
CA GLN A 181 26.68 6.04 -3.19
C GLN A 181 26.15 7.34 -2.57
N PRO A 182 25.26 7.31 -1.56
CA PRO A 182 24.76 8.52 -0.91
C PRO A 182 25.58 8.96 0.32
N ILE A 183 26.84 8.51 0.46
CA ILE A 183 27.71 8.92 1.57
C ILE A 183 27.86 10.45 1.62
N ALA A 184 27.77 10.98 2.84
CA ALA A 184 27.99 12.38 3.13
C ALA A 184 28.33 12.59 4.61
N CYS A 185 28.74 13.82 4.95
CA CYS A 185 28.99 14.30 6.31
C CYS A 185 28.62 15.80 6.40
N PRO A 186 28.67 16.43 7.59
CA PRO A 186 28.36 17.85 7.75
C PRO A 186 29.18 18.81 6.88
N GLN A 187 30.36 18.41 6.40
CA GLN A 187 31.23 19.27 5.58
C GLN A 187 30.85 19.27 4.09
N CYS A 188 30.46 18.12 3.54
CA CYS A 188 30.30 17.94 2.09
C CYS A 188 28.88 17.58 1.66
N GLY A 189 27.99 17.41 2.64
CA GLY A 189 26.66 16.89 2.44
C GLY A 189 25.56 17.94 2.55
N PRO A 190 24.32 17.48 2.37
CA PRO A 190 23.15 18.32 2.50
C PRO A 190 23.04 19.02 3.85
N GLN A 191 22.41 20.20 3.87
CA GLN A 191 22.23 21.04 5.06
C GLN A 191 20.75 21.32 5.30
N LEU A 192 20.39 21.47 6.58
CA LEU A 192 19.04 21.88 6.98
C LEU A 192 18.89 23.39 6.98
N GLU A 193 17.68 23.85 6.67
CA GLU A 193 17.25 25.23 6.85
C GLU A 193 15.82 25.26 7.41
N LEU A 194 15.54 26.23 8.29
CA LEU A 194 14.19 26.54 8.73
C LEU A 194 13.76 27.84 8.05
N LEU A 195 12.66 27.78 7.30
CA LEU A 195 12.07 28.94 6.62
C LEU A 195 10.73 29.32 7.27
N ASP A 196 10.37 30.60 7.20
CA ASP A 196 8.99 31.03 7.39
C ASP A 196 8.14 30.82 6.12
N ALA A 197 6.84 31.09 6.21
CA ALA A 197 5.91 30.98 5.08
C ALA A 197 6.22 31.93 3.89
N SER A 198 7.07 32.95 4.08
CA SER A 198 7.53 33.82 2.99
C SER A 198 8.81 33.30 2.30
N GLY A 199 9.38 32.19 2.79
CA GLY A 199 10.63 31.62 2.30
C GLY A 199 11.88 32.24 2.92
N LYS A 200 11.74 33.08 3.96
CA LYS A 200 12.90 33.68 4.64
C LYS A 200 13.55 32.66 5.58
N VAL A 201 14.87 32.51 5.46
CA VAL A 201 15.67 31.65 6.36
C VAL A 201 15.72 32.25 7.76
N LEU A 202 15.29 31.47 8.75
CA LEU A 202 15.29 31.83 10.17
C LEU A 202 16.44 31.18 10.94
N ALA A 203 16.79 29.95 10.57
CA ALA A 203 17.88 29.18 11.18
C ALA A 203 18.44 28.17 10.18
N GLN A 204 19.67 27.72 10.41
CA GLN A 204 20.37 26.76 9.55
C GLN A 204 20.97 25.62 10.37
N ARG A 205 21.28 24.50 9.71
CA ARG A 205 21.95 23.33 10.29
C ARG A 205 21.22 22.80 11.54
N HIS A 206 21.93 22.55 12.63
CA HIS A 206 21.34 22.00 13.85
C HIS A 206 20.36 22.98 14.52
N ASP A 207 20.63 24.29 14.45
CA ASP A 207 19.73 25.32 15.00
C ASP A 207 18.36 25.32 14.30
N ALA A 208 18.33 24.98 13.00
CA ALA A 208 17.06 24.81 12.28
C ALA A 208 16.21 23.67 12.87
N LEU A 209 16.84 22.55 13.25
CA LEU A 209 16.15 21.42 13.88
C LEU A 209 15.61 21.80 15.26
N LEU A 210 16.42 22.47 16.08
CA LEU A 210 16.01 22.93 17.42
C LEU A 210 14.86 23.94 17.35
N ALA A 211 14.93 24.90 16.42
CA ALA A 211 13.87 25.88 16.20
C ALA A 211 12.58 25.22 15.69
N ALA A 212 12.67 24.22 14.80
CA ALA A 212 11.51 23.44 14.38
C ALA A 212 10.89 22.65 15.55
N ALA A 213 11.71 22.01 16.38
CA ALA A 213 11.24 21.30 17.57
C ALA A 213 10.55 22.26 18.56
N HIS A 214 11.11 23.45 18.78
CA HIS A 214 10.49 24.50 19.59
C HIS A 214 9.12 24.93 19.03
N ALA A 215 9.03 25.19 17.72
CA ALA A 215 7.77 25.56 17.08
C ALA A 215 6.68 24.48 17.26
N ILE A 216 7.04 23.19 17.12
CA ILE A 216 6.09 22.09 17.36
C ILE A 216 5.64 22.05 18.82
N ARG A 217 6.56 22.28 19.79
CA ARG A 217 6.21 22.37 21.23
C ARG A 217 5.24 23.52 21.53
N GLU A 218 5.32 24.62 20.79
CA GLU A 218 4.38 25.74 20.86
C GLU A 218 3.05 25.48 20.12
N GLY A 219 2.87 24.27 19.57
CA GLY A 219 1.68 23.88 18.81
C GLY A 219 1.64 24.43 17.38
N ARG A 220 2.74 24.95 16.84
CA ARG A 220 2.82 25.38 15.44
C ARG A 220 2.88 24.18 14.50
N ILE A 221 2.47 24.40 13.25
CA ILE A 221 2.51 23.39 12.18
C ILE A 221 3.83 23.56 11.43
N VAL A 222 4.65 22.51 11.39
CA VAL A 222 5.93 22.53 10.66
C VAL A 222 5.86 21.58 9.45
N ALA A 223 6.13 22.08 8.26
CA ALA A 223 6.35 21.27 7.07
C ALA A 223 7.80 20.79 7.03
N LEU A 224 8.04 19.51 7.25
CA LEU A 224 9.36 18.88 7.22
C LEU A 224 9.61 18.22 5.88
N LYS A 225 10.71 18.56 5.20
CA LYS A 225 11.18 17.85 3.99
C LYS A 225 11.79 16.51 4.40
N GLY A 226 11.06 15.44 4.15
CA GLY A 226 11.42 14.08 4.50
C GLY A 226 12.24 13.38 3.41
N LEU A 227 12.16 12.05 3.39
CA LEU A 227 12.88 11.25 2.40
C LEU A 227 12.20 11.27 1.03
N GLY A 228 10.89 11.02 0.99
CA GLY A 228 10.08 10.92 -0.23
C GLY A 228 9.17 12.13 -0.49
N GLY A 229 9.22 13.17 0.34
CA GLY A 229 8.41 14.38 0.20
C GLY A 229 8.24 15.12 1.52
N PHE A 230 7.45 16.18 1.51
CA PHE A 230 7.15 16.96 2.71
C PHE A 230 6.14 16.26 3.64
N GLN A 231 6.31 16.38 4.95
CA GLN A 231 5.34 15.96 5.97
C GLN A 231 4.90 17.17 6.80
N LEU A 232 3.63 17.28 7.15
CA LEU A 232 3.12 18.26 8.10
C LEU A 232 3.14 17.68 9.50
N LEU A 233 3.87 18.33 10.40
CA LEU A 233 4.10 17.94 11.78
C LEU A 233 3.41 18.89 12.76
N VAL A 234 2.74 18.32 13.76
CA VAL A 234 2.15 19.07 14.87
C VAL A 234 2.08 18.19 16.13
N ASP A 235 2.12 18.78 17.32
CA ASP A 235 1.97 18.06 18.59
C ASP A 235 0.63 17.30 18.63
N ALA A 236 0.69 15.96 18.68
CA ALA A 236 -0.50 15.10 18.67
C ALA A 236 -1.31 15.14 19.97
N ARG A 237 -0.77 15.76 21.02
CA ARG A 237 -1.42 15.93 22.32
C ARG A 237 -2.22 17.23 22.38
N ASN A 238 -1.93 18.18 21.48
CA ASN A 238 -2.57 19.49 21.42
C ASN A 238 -3.73 19.47 20.42
N ASP A 239 -4.95 19.33 20.95
CA ASP A 239 -6.17 19.21 20.16
C ASP A 239 -6.47 20.45 19.30
N ASP A 240 -6.19 21.66 19.79
CA ASP A 240 -6.39 22.89 19.02
C ASP A 240 -5.42 23.01 17.85
N ALA A 241 -4.17 22.56 18.05
CA ALA A 241 -3.17 22.52 16.99
C ALA A 241 -3.54 21.50 15.91
N VAL A 242 -4.05 20.32 16.30
CA VAL A 242 -4.55 19.31 15.36
C VAL A 242 -5.80 19.81 14.60
N ARG A 243 -6.76 20.45 15.29
CA ARG A 243 -7.93 21.07 14.63
C ARG A 243 -7.52 22.14 13.62
N ARG A 244 -6.54 22.99 13.98
CA ARG A 244 -5.99 24.00 13.06
C ARG A 244 -5.38 23.36 11.82
N LEU A 245 -4.63 22.26 11.98
CA LEU A 245 -4.11 21.50 10.85
C LEU A 245 -5.24 20.95 9.96
N ARG A 246 -6.31 20.39 10.53
CA ARG A 246 -7.47 19.89 9.77
C ARG A 246 -8.15 20.98 8.97
N ALA A 247 -8.41 22.12 9.60
CA ALA A 247 -9.05 23.26 8.96
C ALA A 247 -8.23 23.77 7.78
N ARG A 248 -6.92 24.00 7.99
CA ARG A 248 -6.02 24.50 6.92
C ARG A 248 -5.81 23.48 5.80
N LYS A 249 -5.69 22.19 6.12
CA LYS A 249 -5.53 21.10 5.13
C LYS A 249 -6.84 20.74 4.42
N ARG A 250 -7.99 21.24 4.88
CA ARG A 250 -9.34 20.84 4.41
C ARG A 250 -9.53 19.32 4.50
N ARG A 251 -9.23 18.77 5.68
CA ARG A 251 -9.33 17.35 5.99
C ARG A 251 -10.06 17.15 7.31
N GLU A 252 -11.38 17.07 7.24
CA GLU A 252 -12.26 17.09 8.41
C GLU A 252 -12.07 15.87 9.32
N GLU A 253 -12.30 14.66 8.83
CA GLU A 253 -12.35 13.48 9.70
C GLU A 253 -11.32 12.39 9.39
N LYS A 254 -10.74 12.37 8.17
CA LYS A 254 -9.81 11.29 7.78
C LYS A 254 -8.64 11.22 8.77
N PRO A 255 -8.35 10.04 9.37
CA PRO A 255 -7.35 9.91 10.44
C PRO A 255 -5.97 10.42 10.04
N PHE A 256 -5.24 11.01 10.98
CA PHE A 256 -3.83 11.34 10.81
C PHE A 256 -2.95 10.20 11.32
N ALA A 257 -1.81 10.00 10.64
CA ALA A 257 -0.77 9.13 11.15
C ALA A 257 0.04 9.85 12.23
N LEU A 258 0.55 9.08 13.18
CA LEU A 258 1.34 9.50 14.32
C LEU A 258 2.76 8.97 14.19
N MET A 259 3.75 9.85 14.28
CA MET A 259 5.12 9.44 14.52
C MET A 259 5.37 9.44 16.03
N VAL A 260 5.83 8.31 16.56
CA VAL A 260 6.13 8.14 17.99
C VAL A 260 7.64 7.94 18.19
N PRO A 261 8.24 8.42 19.30
CA PRO A 261 9.70 8.38 19.46
C PRO A 261 10.30 6.98 19.48
N THR A 262 9.63 6.03 20.14
CA THR A 262 10.13 4.65 20.32
C THR A 262 8.98 3.64 20.29
N LEU A 263 9.33 2.36 20.16
CA LEU A 263 8.37 1.26 20.26
C LEU A 263 7.67 1.20 21.63
N SER A 264 8.36 1.56 22.71
CA SER A 264 7.78 1.65 24.05
C SER A 264 6.67 2.73 24.08
N GLU A 265 6.93 3.89 23.48
CA GLU A 265 5.91 4.96 23.40
C GLU A 265 4.74 4.58 22.49
N ALA A 266 4.96 3.74 21.46
CA ALA A 266 3.87 3.17 20.66
C ALA A 266 2.96 2.29 21.51
N ALA A 267 3.54 1.39 22.30
CA ALA A 267 2.82 0.48 23.19
C ALA A 267 2.08 1.20 24.33
N ALA A 268 2.49 2.42 24.68
CA ALA A 268 1.78 3.25 25.66
C ALA A 268 0.41 3.73 25.15
N ILE A 269 0.23 3.94 23.84
CA ILE A 269 -1.00 4.52 23.26
C ILE A 269 -1.83 3.54 22.43
N ALA A 270 -1.25 2.42 22.02
CA ALA A 270 -1.89 1.41 21.20
C ALA A 270 -1.50 -0.02 21.62
N VAL A 271 -2.31 -0.99 21.21
CA VAL A 271 -2.01 -2.41 21.41
C VAL A 271 -0.95 -2.85 20.40
N VAL A 272 0.22 -3.25 20.90
CA VAL A 272 1.36 -3.69 20.08
C VAL A 272 1.73 -5.11 20.49
N GLY A 273 1.45 -6.08 19.61
CA GLY A 273 1.93 -7.45 19.75
C GLY A 273 3.31 -7.65 19.13
N GLU A 274 3.77 -8.90 19.09
CA GLU A 274 5.09 -9.27 18.56
C GLU A 274 5.20 -8.99 17.06
N VAL A 275 4.18 -9.39 16.28
CA VAL A 275 4.13 -9.17 14.82
C VAL A 275 4.11 -7.67 14.51
N GLU A 276 3.29 -6.91 15.24
CA GLU A 276 3.21 -5.45 15.09
C GLU A 276 4.55 -4.76 15.39
N ALA A 277 5.25 -5.20 16.44
CA ALA A 277 6.58 -4.68 16.80
C ALA A 277 7.63 -4.96 15.71
N GLN A 278 7.62 -6.17 15.12
CA GLN A 278 8.50 -6.53 14.01
C GLN A 278 8.23 -5.66 12.76
N ILE A 279 6.96 -5.40 12.44
CA ILE A 279 6.58 -4.55 11.31
C ILE A 279 7.02 -3.09 11.54
N LEU A 280 6.76 -2.52 12.72
CA LEU A 280 7.12 -1.14 13.06
C LEU A 280 8.65 -0.89 13.00
N THR A 281 9.43 -1.87 13.47
CA THR A 281 10.90 -1.82 13.49
C THR A 281 11.54 -2.34 12.20
N SER A 282 10.73 -2.79 11.24
CA SER A 282 11.21 -3.28 9.95
C SER A 282 11.95 -2.17 9.19
N PRO A 283 12.84 -2.53 8.25
CA PRO A 283 13.49 -1.54 7.40
C PRO A 283 12.50 -0.71 6.57
N ALA A 284 11.31 -1.24 6.27
CA ALA A 284 10.26 -0.51 5.58
C ALA A 284 9.64 0.58 6.47
N SER A 285 9.62 0.40 7.79
CA SER A 285 9.07 1.32 8.80
C SER A 285 7.76 1.99 8.34
N PRO A 286 6.70 1.20 8.05
CA PRO A 286 5.44 1.72 7.54
C PRO A 286 4.62 2.41 8.64
N ILE A 287 3.52 3.05 8.24
CA ILE A 287 2.42 3.38 9.14
C ILE A 287 1.62 2.09 9.38
N LEU A 288 1.58 1.63 10.62
CA LEU A 288 0.81 0.45 11.04
C LEU A 288 -0.49 0.88 11.74
N LEU A 289 -1.63 0.35 11.29
CA LEU A 289 -2.93 0.58 11.93
C LEU A 289 -3.06 -0.33 13.17
N LEU A 290 -3.21 0.28 14.35
CA LEU A 290 -3.24 -0.41 15.64
C LEU A 290 -4.46 -0.01 16.48
N PRO A 291 -5.10 -0.95 17.21
CA PRO A 291 -6.15 -0.61 18.17
C PRO A 291 -5.65 0.33 19.26
N ARG A 292 -6.48 1.31 19.62
CA ARG A 292 -6.20 2.23 20.74
C ARG A 292 -6.24 1.49 22.07
N ARG A 293 -5.27 1.76 22.95
CA ARG A 293 -5.20 1.10 24.26
C ARG A 293 -6.39 1.50 25.15
N ASP A 294 -6.78 2.77 25.15
CA ASP A 294 -7.93 3.28 25.90
C ASP A 294 -9.25 2.63 25.50
N GLU A 295 -9.45 2.38 24.20
CA GLU A 295 -10.67 1.75 23.66
C GLU A 295 -10.76 0.28 24.08
N VAL A 296 -9.63 -0.45 24.04
CA VAL A 296 -9.57 -1.85 24.48
C VAL A 296 -9.81 -1.95 25.98
N ALA A 297 -9.18 -1.09 26.78
CA ALA A 297 -9.39 -1.06 28.23
C ALA A 297 -10.86 -0.77 28.61
N GLN A 298 -11.55 0.11 27.86
CA GLN A 298 -12.98 0.37 28.07
C GLN A 298 -13.86 -0.81 27.66
N SER A 299 -13.52 -1.51 26.57
CA SER A 299 -14.22 -2.72 26.12
C SER A 299 -14.04 -3.90 27.09
N GLU A 300 -12.84 -4.09 27.62
CA GLU A 300 -12.53 -5.09 28.65
C GLU A 300 -13.24 -4.76 29.98
N ALA A 301 -13.29 -3.49 30.39
CA ALA A 301 -14.06 -3.07 31.56
C ALA A 301 -15.58 -3.29 31.39
N ALA A 302 -16.11 -3.06 30.20
CA ALA A 302 -17.51 -3.28 29.87
C ALA A 302 -17.89 -4.78 29.79
N SER A 303 -16.96 -5.64 29.39
CA SER A 303 -17.17 -7.10 29.31
C SER A 303 -16.86 -7.84 30.61
N SER A 304 -15.97 -7.30 31.46
CA SER A 304 -15.55 -7.91 32.75
C SER A 304 -16.51 -7.68 33.92
N SER A 305 -17.64 -6.99 33.73
CA SER A 305 -18.78 -7.06 34.68
C SER A 305 -19.36 -8.47 34.83
N GLN A 306 -18.89 -9.45 34.04
CA GLN A 306 -19.10 -10.88 34.22
C GLN A 306 -17.84 -11.71 33.91
N ARG A 307 -16.78 -11.62 34.73
CA ARG A 307 -15.89 -12.74 35.15
C ARG A 307 -14.60 -12.19 35.78
N SER A 308 -14.34 -12.60 37.01
CA SER A 308 -13.03 -12.50 37.65
C SER A 308 -12.16 -13.71 37.30
N THR A 309 -10.85 -13.45 37.21
CA THR A 309 -9.64 -14.30 37.34
C THR A 309 -8.83 -14.57 36.06
N SER A 310 -7.69 -13.85 35.97
CA SER A 310 -6.30 -14.25 35.58
C SER A 310 -6.07 -14.97 34.23
N GLU A 311 -5.05 -14.73 33.41
CA GLU A 311 -3.63 -14.37 33.62
C GLU A 311 -3.07 -13.55 32.42
N ASP A 312 -1.96 -12.85 32.68
CA ASP A 312 -1.21 -11.94 31.80
C ASP A 312 -0.81 -12.52 30.43
N ALA A 313 -1.19 -11.82 29.37
CA ALA A 313 -0.61 -11.96 28.03
C ALA A 313 0.23 -10.72 27.68
N GLY A 314 1.55 -10.83 27.85
CA GLY A 314 2.55 -10.27 26.92
C GLY A 314 2.59 -8.76 26.66
N SER A 315 2.03 -7.89 27.50
CA SER A 315 2.20 -6.45 27.29
C SER A 315 3.59 -6.01 27.75
N LEU A 316 4.39 -5.45 26.85
CA LEU A 316 5.62 -4.72 27.19
C LEU A 316 5.27 -3.76 28.35
N GLY A 317 5.91 -3.93 29.52
CA GLY A 317 5.55 -3.26 30.77
C GLY A 317 5.74 -1.74 30.76
N VAL A 318 4.85 -1.04 30.05
CA VAL A 318 4.86 0.41 29.84
C VAL A 318 3.66 1.03 30.55
N ASP A 319 3.90 2.17 31.22
CA ASP A 319 2.86 2.99 31.88
C ASP A 319 1.83 3.46 30.84
N ALA A 320 0.66 2.82 30.85
CA ALA A 320 -0.42 3.02 29.89
C ALA A 320 -1.08 4.42 29.95
N THR A 321 -0.61 5.31 30.83
CA THR A 321 -1.20 6.66 31.03
C THR A 321 -0.32 7.80 30.55
N ARG A 322 0.87 7.50 30.00
CA ARG A 322 1.89 8.52 29.71
C ARG A 322 1.46 9.58 28.70
N TRP A 323 0.67 9.21 27.69
CA TRP A 323 0.24 10.14 26.64
C TRP A 323 -1.26 10.08 26.38
N ARG A 324 -1.92 11.23 26.48
CA ARG A 324 -3.28 11.42 26.00
C ARG A 324 -3.24 12.03 24.60
N ILE A 325 -3.57 11.22 23.59
CA ILE A 325 -3.65 11.68 22.20
C ILE A 325 -4.93 12.51 22.00
N ALA A 326 -4.80 13.63 21.28
CA ALA A 326 -5.93 14.50 20.97
C ALA A 326 -7.01 13.74 20.18
N PRO A 327 -8.30 13.84 20.57
CA PRO A 327 -9.40 13.16 19.85
C PRO A 327 -9.46 13.54 18.37
N SER A 328 -9.04 14.77 18.01
CA SER A 328 -8.99 15.22 16.64
C SER A 328 -7.95 14.48 15.78
N VAL A 329 -7.03 13.68 16.33
CA VAL A 329 -6.09 12.90 15.50
C VAL A 329 -6.82 11.85 14.67
N ALA A 330 -7.74 11.11 15.29
CA ALA A 330 -8.53 10.07 14.64
C ALA A 330 -9.97 10.09 15.20
N PRO A 331 -10.81 11.05 14.78
CA PRO A 331 -12.14 11.26 15.34
C PRO A 331 -13.00 10.00 15.25
N ASN A 332 -13.49 9.51 16.39
CA ASN A 332 -14.35 8.33 16.50
C ASN A 332 -13.79 7.06 15.83
N ASN A 333 -12.48 6.98 15.64
CA ASN A 333 -11.81 5.80 15.10
C ASN A 333 -11.17 5.00 16.25
N PRO A 334 -11.47 3.69 16.38
CA PRO A 334 -10.88 2.85 17.41
C PRO A 334 -9.41 2.49 17.14
N GLU A 335 -8.87 2.82 15.97
CA GLU A 335 -7.51 2.52 15.55
C GLU A 335 -6.69 3.82 15.33
N LEU A 336 -5.38 3.74 15.57
CA LEU A 336 -4.38 4.78 15.26
C LEU A 336 -3.43 4.27 14.19
N GLY A 337 -3.06 5.14 13.24
CA GLY A 337 -1.94 4.88 12.35
C GLY A 337 -0.64 5.31 13.01
N ILE A 338 0.23 4.37 13.37
CA ILE A 338 1.48 4.63 14.10
C ILE A 338 2.68 4.31 13.20
N MET A 339 3.68 5.18 13.18
CA MET A 339 4.99 4.95 12.56
C MET A 339 6.12 5.31 13.53
N LEU A 340 7.28 4.70 13.32
CA LEU A 340 8.52 5.05 14.03
C LEU A 340 9.35 6.06 13.22
N PRO A 341 10.32 6.76 13.85
CA PRO A 341 11.23 7.62 13.13
C PRO A 341 12.10 6.76 12.21
N TYR A 342 12.19 7.12 10.93
CA TYR A 342 12.85 6.28 9.93
C TYR A 342 14.08 6.91 9.25
N THR A 343 14.27 8.23 9.35
CA THR A 343 15.48 8.93 8.88
C THR A 343 16.27 9.49 10.07
N PRO A 344 17.56 9.81 9.93
CA PRO A 344 18.30 10.44 11.01
C PRO A 344 17.68 11.79 11.41
N LEU A 345 17.14 12.55 10.45
CA LEU A 345 16.35 13.76 10.71
C LEU A 345 15.16 13.49 11.63
N HIS A 346 14.37 12.46 11.35
CA HIS A 346 13.25 12.07 12.21
C HIS A 346 13.72 11.63 13.59
N HIS A 347 14.78 10.82 13.69
CA HIS A 347 15.31 10.39 14.98
C HIS A 347 15.80 11.57 15.82
N LEU A 348 16.53 12.51 15.24
CA LEU A 348 17.00 13.71 15.94
C LEU A 348 15.83 14.57 16.40
N LEU A 349 14.86 14.83 15.52
CA LEU A 349 13.67 15.62 15.88
C LEU A 349 12.84 14.96 16.98
N MET A 350 12.61 13.64 16.90
CA MET A 350 11.82 12.91 17.88
C MET A 350 12.56 12.72 19.21
N CYS A 351 13.90 12.68 19.20
CA CYS A 351 14.73 12.74 20.40
C CYS A 351 14.54 14.08 21.13
N GLU A 352 14.57 15.19 20.38
CA GLU A 352 14.30 16.52 20.93
C GLU A 352 12.87 16.62 21.48
N LEU A 353 11.87 16.23 20.69
CA LEU A 353 10.47 16.36 21.10
C LEU A 353 10.12 15.45 22.29
N ALA A 354 10.54 14.19 22.26
CA ALA A 354 10.23 13.17 23.27
C ALA A 354 8.72 12.93 23.51
N PHE A 355 7.86 13.25 22.53
CA PHE A 355 6.41 12.96 22.55
C PHE A 355 5.86 12.63 21.15
N PRO A 356 4.67 12.01 21.04
CA PRO A 356 4.02 11.71 19.77
C PRO A 356 3.64 12.97 18.97
N VAL A 357 3.88 12.96 17.67
CA VAL A 357 3.45 14.03 16.75
C VAL A 357 2.58 13.47 15.63
N VAL A 358 1.64 14.27 15.15
CA VAL A 358 1.01 13.99 13.85
C VAL A 358 2.09 14.12 12.79
N ALA A 359 2.16 13.16 11.89
CA ALA A 359 2.99 13.21 10.70
C ALA A 359 2.16 12.77 9.50
N THR A 360 1.65 13.75 8.75
CA THR A 360 0.82 13.52 7.56
C THR A 360 1.50 14.06 6.32
N SER A 361 1.14 13.56 5.14
CA SER A 361 1.69 14.02 3.86
C SER A 361 1.52 15.55 3.67
N GLY A 362 2.55 16.20 3.15
CA GLY A 362 2.61 17.64 2.87
C GLY A 362 1.98 17.97 1.53
N ASN A 363 0.65 17.90 1.49
CA ASN A 363 -0.19 18.25 0.35
C ASN A 363 -1.57 18.72 0.82
N LEU A 364 -2.27 19.45 -0.05
CA LEU A 364 -3.71 19.64 0.06
C LEU A 364 -4.43 18.32 -0.24
N THR A 365 -5.64 18.16 0.28
CA THR A 365 -6.47 16.95 0.07
C THR A 365 -6.55 16.60 -1.43
N ASP A 366 -6.33 15.32 -1.75
CA ASP A 366 -6.38 14.73 -3.10
C ASP A 366 -5.31 15.21 -4.11
N GLU A 367 -4.25 15.83 -3.61
CA GLU A 367 -3.05 16.17 -4.41
C GLU A 367 -1.84 15.32 -4.01
N PRO A 368 -0.86 15.13 -4.92
CA PRO A 368 0.41 14.46 -4.59
C PRO A 368 1.23 15.28 -3.59
N ILE A 369 2.04 14.58 -2.79
CA ILE A 369 2.98 15.15 -1.82
C ILE A 369 4.00 16.07 -2.51
N CYS A 370 4.25 17.26 -1.93
CA CYS A 370 5.27 18.18 -2.44
C CYS A 370 6.66 17.57 -2.27
N ILE A 371 7.58 17.84 -3.19
CA ILE A 371 8.98 17.39 -3.12
C ILE A 371 10.00 18.53 -3.22
N ALA A 372 9.64 19.63 -3.88
CA ALA A 372 10.47 20.83 -3.98
C ALA A 372 10.12 21.84 -2.88
N THR A 373 11.11 22.62 -2.45
CA THR A 373 10.92 23.62 -1.38
C THR A 373 10.01 24.74 -1.85
N GLU A 374 10.21 25.18 -3.09
CA GLU A 374 9.47 26.27 -3.73
C GLU A 374 8.00 25.87 -3.90
N GLU A 375 7.77 24.64 -4.36
CA GLU A 375 6.44 24.03 -4.45
C GLU A 375 5.76 23.95 -3.09
N ALA A 376 6.48 23.54 -2.04
CA ALA A 376 5.93 23.44 -0.69
C ALA A 376 5.56 24.81 -0.13
N LEU A 377 6.37 25.85 -0.35
CA LEU A 377 6.05 27.22 0.06
C LEU A 377 4.80 27.73 -0.64
N GLU A 378 4.67 27.49 -1.94
CA GLU A 378 3.50 27.90 -2.73
C GLU A 378 2.22 27.18 -2.29
N ARG A 379 2.26 25.85 -2.16
CA ARG A 379 1.06 25.03 -1.90
C ARG A 379 0.70 24.90 -0.42
N LEU A 380 1.68 24.98 0.48
CA LEU A 380 1.49 24.76 1.91
C LEU A 380 1.71 26.01 2.76
N GLY A 381 2.00 27.18 2.15
CA GLY A 381 2.20 28.44 2.88
C GLY A 381 1.02 28.86 3.75
N ASP A 382 -0.21 28.51 3.33
CA ASP A 382 -1.43 28.73 4.11
C ASP A 382 -1.70 27.64 5.16
N VAL A 383 -0.92 26.55 5.14
CA VAL A 383 -1.09 25.38 6.01
C VAL A 383 -0.04 25.36 7.12
N ALA A 384 1.23 25.37 6.75
CA ALA A 384 2.37 25.31 7.66
C ALA A 384 2.80 26.70 8.12
N ASP A 385 3.14 26.83 9.40
CA ASP A 385 3.70 28.08 9.93
C ASP A 385 5.20 28.20 9.60
N PHE A 386 5.91 27.07 9.51
CA PHE A 386 7.34 27.00 9.18
C PHE A 386 7.68 25.80 8.30
N PHE A 387 8.82 25.87 7.61
CA PHE A 387 9.31 24.83 6.70
C PHE A 387 10.71 24.39 7.10
N LEU A 388 10.85 23.19 7.65
CA LEU A 388 12.14 22.57 7.90
C LEU A 388 12.57 21.82 6.62
N THR A 389 13.43 22.43 5.82
CA THR A 389 13.83 21.93 4.50
C THR A 389 15.31 21.56 4.43
N HIS A 390 15.73 21.05 3.27
CA HIS A 390 17.12 20.77 2.94
C HIS A 390 17.40 20.86 1.44
N ASP A 391 18.68 21.05 1.11
CA ASP A 391 19.21 21.23 -0.24
C ASP A 391 19.39 19.92 -1.03
N ARG A 392 19.23 18.73 -0.43
CA ARG A 392 19.16 17.48 -1.21
C ARG A 392 17.86 17.42 -2.04
N PRO A 393 17.92 17.36 -3.38
CA PRO A 393 16.72 17.16 -4.19
C PRO A 393 16.12 15.78 -3.97
N ILE A 394 14.79 15.70 -4.05
CA ILE A 394 14.03 14.45 -4.13
C ILE A 394 13.64 14.30 -5.59
N GLU A 395 14.07 13.21 -6.23
CA GLU A 395 13.82 12.99 -7.66
C GLU A 395 12.40 12.50 -7.89
N ARG A 396 11.88 11.71 -6.95
CA ARG A 396 10.59 11.05 -7.05
C ARG A 396 9.90 11.12 -5.72
N TYR A 397 8.64 11.52 -5.73
CA TYR A 397 7.85 11.47 -4.53
C TYR A 397 7.53 10.02 -4.15
N VAL A 398 7.53 9.74 -2.85
CA VAL A 398 7.18 8.44 -2.28
C VAL A 398 6.46 8.68 -0.97
N ASP A 399 5.16 8.40 -0.93
CA ASP A 399 4.35 8.45 0.29
C ASP A 399 4.81 7.42 1.32
N ASP A 400 4.40 7.63 2.58
CA ASP A 400 4.51 6.60 3.61
C ASP A 400 3.54 5.45 3.31
N SER A 401 4.06 4.21 3.34
CA SER A 401 3.23 3.01 3.21
C SER A 401 2.33 2.84 4.42
N VAL A 402 1.14 2.27 4.20
CA VAL A 402 0.17 1.96 5.26
C VAL A 402 -0.10 0.48 5.23
N VAL A 403 0.02 -0.17 6.39
CA VAL A 403 -0.18 -1.62 6.55
C VAL A 403 -1.05 -1.90 7.77
N ARG A 404 -1.62 -3.10 7.83
CA ARG A 404 -2.27 -3.63 9.04
C ARG A 404 -2.02 -5.12 9.16
N VAL A 405 -2.24 -5.65 10.36
CA VAL A 405 -2.21 -7.11 10.60
C VAL A 405 -3.61 -7.67 10.42
N MET A 406 -3.73 -8.74 9.63
CA MET A 406 -4.94 -9.56 9.48
C MET A 406 -4.55 -11.03 9.55
N ALA A 407 -5.27 -11.83 10.35
CA ALA A 407 -4.98 -13.26 10.53
C ALA A 407 -3.49 -13.55 10.84
N GLY A 408 -2.87 -12.70 11.65
CA GLY A 408 -1.47 -12.81 12.06
C GLY A 408 -0.43 -12.46 10.99
N ARG A 409 -0.84 -11.87 9.86
CA ARG A 409 0.04 -11.53 8.73
C ARG A 409 -0.05 -10.05 8.38
N GLU A 410 1.04 -9.51 7.86
CA GLU A 410 1.08 -8.15 7.32
C GLU A 410 0.30 -8.06 6.00
N VAL A 411 -0.63 -7.11 5.92
CA VAL A 411 -1.37 -6.76 4.71
C VAL A 411 -1.15 -5.29 4.39
N VAL A 412 -0.60 -5.01 3.22
CA VAL A 412 -0.36 -3.66 2.73
C VAL A 412 -1.68 -3.05 2.25
N LEU A 413 -2.03 -1.85 2.74
CA LEU A 413 -3.18 -1.08 2.27
C LEU A 413 -2.76 0.05 1.31
N ARG A 414 -1.54 0.54 1.47
CA ARG A 414 -0.90 1.52 0.60
C ARG A 414 0.55 1.12 0.38
N ARG A 415 0.89 0.74 -0.84
CA ARG A 415 2.24 0.36 -1.25
C ARG A 415 3.02 1.59 -1.74
N ALA A 416 3.97 2.06 -0.94
CA ALA A 416 4.83 3.20 -1.27
C ALA A 416 6.23 3.02 -0.63
N ARG A 417 6.68 3.90 0.27
CA ARG A 417 8.01 3.86 0.90
C ARG A 417 8.27 2.52 1.58
N GLY A 418 9.46 1.95 1.38
CA GLY A 418 9.86 0.66 1.96
C GLY A 418 9.44 -0.56 1.15
N TYR A 419 8.52 -0.43 0.19
CA TYR A 419 8.02 -1.54 -0.64
C TYR A 419 8.21 -1.26 -2.13
N ALA A 420 7.79 -0.10 -2.63
CA ALA A 420 8.00 0.28 -4.02
C ALA A 420 9.48 0.68 -4.26
N PRO A 421 10.11 0.26 -5.38
CA PRO A 421 9.54 -0.41 -6.55
C PRO A 421 9.85 -1.91 -6.59
N LEU A 422 9.94 -2.60 -5.44
CA LEU A 422 10.26 -4.04 -5.44
C LEU A 422 9.29 -4.79 -6.38
N PRO A 423 9.80 -5.57 -7.34
CA PRO A 423 8.93 -6.23 -8.31
C PRO A 423 8.26 -7.46 -7.72
N ILE A 424 7.27 -7.95 -8.46
CA ILE A 424 6.75 -9.30 -8.36
C ILE A 424 7.31 -10.12 -9.53
N PRO A 425 7.75 -11.37 -9.33
CA PRO A 425 8.15 -12.24 -10.43
C PRO A 425 7.04 -12.35 -11.48
N SER A 426 7.38 -12.18 -12.75
CA SER A 426 6.44 -12.46 -13.83
C SER A 426 6.32 -13.97 -13.98
N PRO A 427 5.11 -14.55 -13.91
CA PRO A 427 4.90 -15.97 -14.18
C PRO A 427 4.95 -16.29 -15.68
N PHE A 428 5.07 -15.27 -16.54
CA PHE A 428 5.09 -15.40 -17.99
C PHE A 428 6.51 -15.38 -18.56
N PRO A 429 6.77 -16.12 -19.66
CA PRO A 429 8.05 -16.08 -20.36
C PRO A 429 8.47 -14.66 -20.74
N ILE A 430 9.79 -14.41 -20.75
CA ILE A 430 10.37 -13.16 -21.22
C ILE A 430 10.08 -13.03 -22.71
N GLY A 431 9.22 -12.10 -23.12
CA GLY A 431 8.87 -11.95 -24.53
C GLY A 431 8.21 -10.64 -24.93
N ARG A 432 7.36 -10.06 -24.06
CA ARG A 432 6.70 -8.76 -24.33
C ARG A 432 6.77 -7.81 -23.15
N THR A 433 6.94 -6.53 -23.47
CA THR A 433 6.88 -5.45 -22.49
C THR A 433 5.46 -4.91 -22.42
N VAL A 434 4.88 -4.94 -21.22
CA VAL A 434 3.51 -4.48 -20.95
C VAL A 434 3.57 -3.30 -20.00
N PHE A 435 2.73 -2.30 -20.22
CA PHE A 435 2.53 -1.21 -19.27
C PHE A 435 1.07 -1.10 -18.87
N ALA A 436 0.78 -1.23 -17.59
CA ALA A 436 -0.55 -1.07 -17.01
C ALA A 436 -0.68 0.29 -16.32
N THR A 437 -1.78 0.99 -16.59
CA THR A 437 -2.00 2.38 -16.14
C THR A 437 -2.82 2.48 -14.85
N GLY A 438 -3.39 1.38 -14.36
CA GLY A 438 -4.14 1.29 -13.11
C GLY A 438 -5.56 1.82 -13.17
N ALA A 439 -6.18 1.94 -12.00
CA ALA A 439 -7.54 2.47 -11.79
C ALA A 439 -7.57 4.00 -11.66
N HIS A 440 -8.68 4.58 -11.23
CA HIS A 440 -8.80 6.02 -10.97
C HIS A 440 -8.43 6.41 -9.54
N LEU A 441 -8.92 5.64 -8.56
CA LEU A 441 -8.67 5.84 -7.15
C LEU A 441 -7.41 5.07 -6.73
N LYS A 442 -6.72 5.58 -5.71
CA LYS A 442 -5.52 5.00 -5.09
C LYS A 442 -4.49 4.48 -6.10
N ASN A 443 -4.38 5.18 -7.24
CA ASN A 443 -3.76 4.67 -8.45
C ASN A 443 -2.30 4.25 -8.23
N THR A 444 -1.91 3.20 -8.96
CA THR A 444 -0.55 2.77 -9.22
C THR A 444 -0.41 2.48 -10.71
N VAL A 445 0.82 2.44 -11.22
CA VAL A 445 1.13 1.95 -12.58
C VAL A 445 2.06 0.75 -12.48
N ALA A 446 2.05 -0.14 -13.49
CA ALA A 446 2.91 -1.31 -13.51
C ALA A 446 3.62 -1.51 -14.85
N LEU A 447 4.89 -1.92 -14.81
CA LEU A 447 5.70 -2.25 -15.98
C LEU A 447 6.15 -3.70 -15.91
N VAL A 448 5.87 -4.48 -16.94
CA VAL A 448 6.42 -5.83 -17.13
C VAL A 448 7.71 -5.71 -17.93
N HIS A 449 8.83 -6.05 -17.29
CA HIS A 449 10.16 -5.97 -17.89
C HIS A 449 11.09 -7.05 -17.32
N GLY A 450 11.87 -7.72 -18.18
CA GLY A 450 12.91 -8.66 -17.75
C GLY A 450 12.43 -9.78 -16.82
N GLY A 451 11.24 -10.34 -17.06
CA GLY A 451 10.67 -11.41 -16.21
C GLY A 451 10.13 -10.93 -14.86
N HIS A 452 9.91 -9.62 -14.70
CA HIS A 452 9.42 -9.00 -13.47
C HIS A 452 8.29 -8.01 -13.77
N ILE A 453 7.41 -7.80 -12.79
CA ILE A 453 6.35 -6.79 -12.80
C ILE A 453 6.68 -5.75 -11.74
N PHE A 454 7.07 -4.56 -12.18
CA PHE A 454 7.41 -3.42 -11.33
C PHE A 454 6.15 -2.58 -11.10
N VAL A 455 5.63 -2.58 -9.88
CA VAL A 455 4.51 -1.71 -9.47
C VAL A 455 5.08 -0.43 -8.87
N SER A 456 4.58 0.72 -9.31
CA SER A 456 5.01 2.04 -8.81
C SER A 456 4.66 2.24 -7.33
N GLN A 457 5.15 3.34 -6.76
CA GLN A 457 4.57 3.88 -5.54
C GLN A 457 3.11 4.28 -5.75
N HIS A 458 2.37 4.40 -4.65
CA HIS A 458 1.05 5.02 -4.62
C HIS A 458 1.09 6.44 -5.20
N ILE A 459 0.25 6.68 -6.20
CA ILE A 459 0.10 7.99 -6.86
C ILE A 459 -1.05 8.79 -6.23
N GLY A 460 -2.08 8.11 -5.74
CA GLY A 460 -3.27 8.72 -5.14
C GLY A 460 -4.48 8.73 -6.08
N ASP A 461 -5.45 9.57 -5.76
CA ASP A 461 -6.70 9.67 -6.52
C ASP A 461 -6.53 10.66 -7.68
N LEU A 462 -6.88 10.26 -8.91
CA LEU A 462 -6.58 11.03 -10.13
C LEU A 462 -7.62 12.13 -10.43
N GLU A 463 -8.26 12.68 -9.40
CA GLU A 463 -9.32 13.70 -9.52
C GLU A 463 -8.76 15.08 -9.91
N THR A 464 -7.55 15.40 -9.46
CA THR A 464 -6.96 16.74 -9.62
C THR A 464 -5.94 16.79 -10.76
N GLU A 465 -5.73 17.98 -11.35
CA GLU A 465 -4.71 18.19 -12.38
C GLU A 465 -3.28 17.83 -11.89
N PRO A 466 -2.86 18.22 -10.66
CA PRO A 466 -1.60 17.77 -10.09
C PRO A 466 -1.48 16.25 -10.00
N ALA A 467 -2.53 15.54 -9.59
CA ALA A 467 -2.52 14.08 -9.51
C ALA A 467 -2.40 13.43 -10.91
N GLN A 468 -3.11 13.95 -11.92
CA GLN A 468 -2.98 13.48 -13.30
C GLN A 468 -1.60 13.76 -13.89
N ARG A 469 -0.96 14.88 -13.52
CA ARG A 469 0.43 15.17 -13.89
C ARG A 469 1.39 14.18 -13.23
N ALA A 470 1.21 13.91 -11.95
CA ALA A 470 2.01 12.93 -11.21
C ALA A 470 1.87 11.51 -11.78
N HIS A 471 0.68 11.13 -12.25
CA HIS A 471 0.44 9.88 -12.98
C HIS A 471 1.26 9.78 -14.26
N ARG A 472 1.18 10.81 -15.14
CA ARG A 472 1.97 10.86 -16.38
C ARG A 472 3.47 10.82 -16.11
N GLU A 473 3.91 11.49 -15.06
CA GLU A 473 5.32 11.48 -14.66
C GLU A 473 5.77 10.11 -14.13
N ALA A 474 4.93 9.43 -13.35
CA ALA A 474 5.20 8.06 -12.92
C ALA A 474 5.35 7.10 -14.10
N ILE A 475 4.50 7.22 -15.14
CA ILE A 475 4.62 6.45 -16.39
C ILE A 475 5.96 6.71 -17.06
N ARG A 476 6.28 7.99 -17.34
CA ARG A 476 7.52 8.38 -18.01
C ARG A 476 8.73 7.88 -17.25
N ALA A 477 8.76 8.12 -15.95
CA ALA A 477 9.93 7.84 -15.19
C ALA A 477 10.14 6.35 -14.91
N LEU A 478 9.09 5.52 -14.79
CA LEU A 478 9.24 4.07 -14.71
C LEU A 478 9.73 3.48 -16.05
N THR A 479 9.20 3.96 -17.18
CA THR A 479 9.68 3.52 -18.51
C THR A 479 11.12 3.96 -18.79
N GLN A 480 11.52 5.17 -18.39
CA GLN A 480 12.89 5.67 -18.53
C GLN A 480 13.88 4.94 -17.64
N LEU A 481 13.50 4.64 -16.38
CA LEU A 481 14.36 3.94 -15.43
C LEU A 481 14.78 2.56 -15.96
N TYR A 482 13.87 1.88 -16.66
CA TYR A 482 14.08 0.55 -17.25
C TYR A 482 14.31 0.55 -18.78
N ASP A 483 14.55 1.73 -19.38
CA ASP A 483 14.68 1.92 -20.84
C ASP A 483 13.69 1.06 -21.66
N SER A 484 12.46 0.99 -21.17
CA SER A 484 11.45 0.07 -21.68
C SER A 484 10.52 0.77 -22.66
N LYS A 485 10.23 0.09 -23.77
CA LYS A 485 9.27 0.53 -24.79
C LYS A 485 8.10 -0.46 -24.85
N PRO A 486 7.09 -0.29 -23.99
CA PRO A 486 5.94 -1.20 -23.92
C PRO A 486 5.29 -1.41 -25.29
N GLU A 487 5.03 -2.67 -25.63
CA GLU A 487 4.29 -3.07 -26.85
C GLU A 487 2.78 -3.08 -26.62
N VAL A 488 2.38 -3.41 -25.38
CA VAL A 488 0.99 -3.49 -24.95
C VAL A 488 0.76 -2.52 -23.80
N ILE A 489 -0.30 -1.72 -23.92
CA ILE A 489 -0.77 -0.82 -22.88
C ILE A 489 -2.07 -1.39 -22.32
N ALA A 490 -2.12 -1.67 -21.03
CA ALA A 490 -3.32 -2.13 -20.34
C ALA A 490 -3.93 -1.00 -19.51
N CYS A 491 -5.26 -0.90 -19.52
CA CYS A 491 -6.00 0.06 -18.71
C CYS A 491 -7.36 -0.48 -18.30
N ASP A 492 -8.02 0.25 -17.41
CA ASP A 492 -9.37 -0.08 -16.95
C ASP A 492 -10.39 0.06 -18.09
N LEU A 493 -11.45 -0.74 -18.04
CA LEU A 493 -12.57 -0.65 -18.98
C LEU A 493 -13.25 0.73 -18.94
N HIS A 494 -13.21 1.44 -17.80
CA HIS A 494 -13.89 2.72 -17.63
C HIS A 494 -13.34 3.79 -18.60
N PRO A 495 -14.16 4.35 -19.52
CA PRO A 495 -13.67 5.23 -20.57
C PRO A 495 -13.22 6.61 -20.08
N ASP A 496 -13.83 7.09 -18.99
CA ASP A 496 -13.59 8.45 -18.46
C ASP A 496 -12.54 8.51 -17.34
N TYR A 497 -11.90 7.39 -16.99
CA TYR A 497 -10.81 7.44 -16.03
C TYR A 497 -9.63 8.21 -16.62
N ALA A 498 -8.99 9.04 -15.79
CA ALA A 498 -7.76 9.72 -16.17
C ALA A 498 -6.66 8.73 -16.58
N SER A 499 -6.56 7.58 -15.91
CA SER A 499 -5.64 6.50 -16.28
C SER A 499 -5.94 5.95 -17.68
N THR A 500 -7.20 5.72 -18.02
CA THR A 500 -7.64 5.26 -19.36
C THR A 500 -7.37 6.30 -20.44
N ARG A 501 -7.55 7.60 -20.16
CA ARG A 501 -7.16 8.67 -21.10
C ARG A 501 -5.65 8.66 -21.35
N SER A 502 -4.85 8.64 -20.29
CA SER A 502 -3.39 8.50 -20.39
C SER A 502 -2.99 7.26 -21.19
N ALA A 503 -3.67 6.12 -20.98
CA ALA A 503 -3.43 4.88 -21.70
C ALA A 503 -3.67 5.03 -23.22
N ARG A 504 -4.78 5.67 -23.62
CA ARG A 504 -5.09 5.93 -25.04
C ARG A 504 -4.05 6.87 -25.68
N GLU A 505 -3.58 7.86 -24.94
CA GLU A 505 -2.52 8.78 -25.41
C GLU A 505 -1.20 8.05 -25.66
N ILE A 506 -0.75 7.20 -24.71
CA ILE A 506 0.52 6.47 -24.85
C ILE A 506 0.42 5.26 -25.78
N ALA A 507 -0.78 4.74 -26.04
CA ALA A 507 -0.98 3.59 -26.92
C ALA A 507 -0.93 3.95 -28.42
N GLN A 508 -0.74 5.21 -28.81
CA GLN A 508 -0.63 5.61 -30.22
C GLN A 508 0.45 4.78 -30.95
N GLY A 509 0.01 3.84 -31.81
CA GLY A 509 0.89 2.89 -32.53
C GLY A 509 1.20 1.57 -31.80
N ARG A 510 0.57 1.31 -30.65
CA ARG A 510 0.73 0.12 -29.79
C ARG A 510 -0.61 -0.59 -29.58
N THR A 511 -0.58 -1.82 -29.06
CA THR A 511 -1.82 -2.52 -28.68
C THR A 511 -2.37 -1.93 -27.37
N LEU A 512 -3.63 -1.50 -27.39
CA LEU A 512 -4.36 -1.10 -26.18
C LEU A 512 -5.26 -2.26 -25.74
N LEU A 513 -5.16 -2.66 -24.49
CA LEU A 513 -6.00 -3.66 -23.87
C LEU A 513 -6.85 -3.04 -22.76
N LEU A 514 -8.17 -3.19 -22.87
CA LEU A 514 -9.12 -2.86 -21.82
C LEU A 514 -9.30 -4.09 -20.92
N VAL A 515 -9.14 -3.90 -19.61
CA VAL A 515 -9.26 -4.95 -18.61
C VAL A 515 -10.37 -4.58 -17.65
N GLN A 516 -11.31 -5.50 -17.44
CA GLN A 516 -12.41 -5.30 -16.50
C GLN A 516 -11.88 -5.21 -15.06
N HIS A 517 -12.36 -4.21 -14.33
CA HIS A 517 -11.86 -3.80 -13.01
C HIS A 517 -11.81 -4.95 -11.98
N HIS A 518 -12.90 -5.71 -11.84
CA HIS A 518 -13.02 -6.76 -10.83
C HIS A 518 -12.23 -8.03 -11.22
N ARG A 519 -12.13 -8.33 -12.52
CA ARG A 519 -11.19 -9.35 -13.00
C ARG A 519 -9.75 -8.97 -12.68
N ALA A 520 -9.38 -7.68 -12.83
CA ALA A 520 -8.04 -7.20 -12.44
C ALA A 520 -7.78 -7.38 -10.93
N HIS A 521 -8.76 -7.10 -10.06
CA HIS A 521 -8.66 -7.43 -8.63
C HIS A 521 -8.36 -8.91 -8.39
N VAL A 522 -9.07 -9.82 -9.06
CA VAL A 522 -8.83 -11.27 -8.94
C VAL A 522 -7.45 -11.64 -9.43
N TRP A 523 -7.05 -11.22 -10.64
CA TRP A 523 -5.73 -11.53 -11.19
C TRP A 523 -4.58 -11.00 -10.33
N ALA A 524 -4.72 -9.82 -9.72
CA ALA A 524 -3.71 -9.29 -8.81
C ALA A 524 -3.50 -10.21 -7.60
N CYS A 525 -4.60 -10.67 -6.98
CA CYS A 525 -4.54 -11.60 -5.85
C CYS A 525 -3.92 -12.95 -6.25
N LEU A 526 -4.31 -13.48 -7.41
CA LEU A 526 -3.80 -14.77 -7.91
C LEU A 526 -2.32 -14.70 -8.28
N ALA A 527 -1.88 -13.59 -8.89
CA ALA A 527 -0.48 -13.39 -9.25
C ALA A 527 0.43 -13.30 -8.01
N GLU A 528 -0.01 -12.58 -6.98
CA GLU A 528 0.74 -12.49 -5.72
C GLU A 528 0.84 -13.85 -4.98
N ASN A 529 -0.19 -14.70 -5.11
CA ASN A 529 -0.24 -16.01 -4.45
C ASN A 529 0.22 -17.17 -5.36
N GLU A 530 0.76 -16.88 -6.54
CA GLU A 530 1.25 -17.89 -7.50
C GLU A 530 0.17 -18.91 -7.96
N LEU A 531 -1.07 -18.45 -8.12
CA LEU A 531 -2.25 -19.29 -8.42
C LEU A 531 -2.80 -19.14 -9.84
N LEU A 532 -2.10 -18.48 -10.74
CA LEU A 532 -2.64 -18.16 -12.08
C LEU A 532 -2.99 -19.38 -12.94
N HIS A 533 -2.47 -20.55 -12.60
CA HIS A 533 -2.71 -21.81 -13.32
C HIS A 533 -3.66 -22.76 -12.57
N GLU A 534 -4.17 -22.35 -11.41
CA GLU A 534 -5.02 -23.18 -10.57
C GLU A 534 -6.49 -22.80 -10.72
N PRO A 535 -7.43 -23.77 -10.62
CA PRO A 535 -8.84 -23.46 -10.59
C PRO A 535 -9.22 -22.83 -9.24
N VAL A 536 -9.80 -21.63 -9.26
CA VAL A 536 -10.06 -20.80 -8.07
C VAL A 536 -11.43 -20.12 -8.16
N LEU A 537 -12.12 -19.99 -7.02
CA LEU A 537 -13.22 -19.03 -6.86
C LEU A 537 -12.66 -17.67 -6.45
N GLY A 538 -12.73 -16.68 -7.34
CA GLY A 538 -12.37 -15.31 -7.03
C GLY A 538 -13.58 -14.53 -6.50
N VAL A 539 -13.46 -13.93 -5.32
CA VAL A 539 -14.45 -13.01 -4.75
C VAL A 539 -13.90 -11.59 -4.86
N ALA A 540 -14.56 -10.76 -5.65
CA ALA A 540 -14.13 -9.39 -5.96
C ALA A 540 -15.18 -8.39 -5.46
N TRP A 541 -15.04 -7.96 -4.20
CA TRP A 541 -15.99 -7.07 -3.54
C TRP A 541 -15.40 -5.69 -3.31
N ASP A 542 -16.06 -4.68 -3.87
CA ASP A 542 -15.57 -3.31 -3.92
C ASP A 542 -16.72 -2.28 -3.87
N GLY A 543 -16.37 -0.99 -3.91
CA GLY A 543 -17.32 0.10 -4.02
C GLY A 543 -17.91 0.23 -5.42
N THR A 544 -17.07 0.43 -6.44
CA THR A 544 -17.49 0.68 -7.82
C THR A 544 -16.41 0.27 -8.82
N GLY A 545 -16.82 -0.44 -9.86
CA GLY A 545 -16.03 -0.58 -11.09
C GLY A 545 -16.92 -0.88 -12.28
N LEU A 546 -16.54 -0.44 -13.48
CA LEU A 546 -17.38 -0.63 -14.66
C LEU A 546 -17.44 -2.12 -15.05
N GLY A 547 -18.66 -2.63 -15.22
CA GLY A 547 -18.95 -3.97 -15.71
C GLY A 547 -18.95 -4.06 -17.23
N ASP A 548 -18.84 -5.29 -17.74
CA ASP A 548 -18.91 -5.56 -19.19
C ASP A 548 -20.29 -5.23 -19.78
N ASP A 549 -21.32 -5.17 -18.93
CA ASP A 549 -22.70 -4.84 -19.26
C ASP A 549 -23.02 -3.35 -19.12
N GLY A 550 -22.01 -2.52 -18.84
CA GLY A 550 -22.18 -1.07 -18.61
C GLY A 550 -22.77 -0.71 -17.24
N GLN A 551 -23.05 -1.70 -16.38
CA GLN A 551 -23.49 -1.46 -15.00
C GLN A 551 -22.29 -1.26 -14.06
N ILE A 552 -22.55 -0.73 -12.88
CA ILE A 552 -21.52 -0.55 -11.84
C ILE A 552 -21.45 -1.82 -10.99
N TRP A 553 -20.36 -2.55 -11.09
CA TRP A 553 -20.11 -3.78 -10.33
C TRP A 553 -19.45 -3.50 -8.98
N GLY A 554 -19.40 -4.53 -8.12
CA GLY A 554 -18.67 -4.50 -6.85
C GLY A 554 -19.05 -5.58 -5.83
N SER A 555 -19.74 -6.64 -6.22
CA SER A 555 -20.06 -7.78 -5.34
C SER A 555 -19.84 -9.13 -6.04
N GLU A 556 -18.85 -9.17 -6.93
CA GLU A 556 -18.76 -10.19 -7.95
C GLU A 556 -18.10 -11.47 -7.44
N PHE A 557 -18.59 -12.60 -7.92
CA PHE A 557 -17.95 -13.91 -7.79
C PHE A 557 -17.57 -14.41 -9.18
N PHE A 558 -16.33 -14.86 -9.32
CA PHE A 558 -15.77 -15.37 -10.57
C PHE A 558 -15.28 -16.80 -10.40
N LEU A 559 -15.67 -17.68 -11.32
CA LEU A 559 -14.96 -18.93 -11.53
C LEU A 559 -13.74 -18.65 -12.41
N VAL A 560 -12.56 -18.91 -11.87
CA VAL A 560 -11.31 -18.84 -12.60
C VAL A 560 -10.91 -20.26 -12.97
N ASP A 561 -11.29 -20.64 -14.18
CA ASP A 561 -10.77 -21.81 -14.88
C ASP A 561 -9.97 -21.24 -16.05
N PRO A 562 -8.62 -21.25 -16.02
CA PRO A 562 -7.78 -20.51 -16.96
C PRO A 562 -8.27 -20.65 -18.42
N PRO A 563 -8.31 -19.55 -19.20
CA PRO A 563 -7.51 -18.33 -19.02
C PRO A 563 -8.23 -17.11 -18.40
N GLU A 564 -9.57 -17.04 -18.40
CA GLU A 564 -10.32 -15.82 -18.02
C GLU A 564 -11.35 -16.05 -16.89
N PRO A 565 -11.42 -15.17 -15.86
CA PRO A 565 -12.45 -15.21 -14.82
C PRO A 565 -13.87 -15.03 -15.38
N ARG A 566 -14.73 -16.03 -15.22
CA ARG A 566 -16.15 -16.01 -15.61
C ARG A 566 -17.05 -15.64 -14.43
N ARG A 567 -17.86 -14.59 -14.57
CA ARG A 567 -18.81 -14.14 -13.54
C ARG A 567 -19.89 -15.19 -13.30
N ILE A 568 -20.13 -15.56 -12.05
CA ILE A 568 -21.10 -16.60 -11.66
C ILE A 568 -22.13 -16.18 -10.61
N ALA A 569 -21.84 -15.15 -9.81
CA ALA A 569 -22.80 -14.61 -8.87
C ALA A 569 -22.50 -13.15 -8.54
N HIS A 570 -23.51 -12.40 -8.10
CA HIS A 570 -23.40 -11.02 -7.65
C HIS A 570 -24.60 -10.63 -6.77
N PHE A 571 -24.62 -9.43 -6.20
CA PHE A 571 -25.78 -8.92 -5.47
C PHE A 571 -26.83 -8.36 -6.43
N ARG A 572 -28.11 -8.47 -6.06
CA ARG A 572 -29.20 -7.80 -6.78
C ARG A 572 -28.88 -6.30 -6.95
N PRO A 573 -29.02 -5.72 -8.16
CA PRO A 573 -28.72 -4.31 -8.38
C PRO A 573 -29.57 -3.36 -7.53
N ILE A 574 -28.99 -2.23 -7.14
CA ILE A 574 -29.59 -1.13 -6.37
C ILE A 574 -29.52 0.15 -7.21
N PRO A 575 -30.60 0.93 -7.34
CA PRO A 575 -30.53 2.26 -7.95
C PRO A 575 -29.89 3.28 -7.00
N ILE A 576 -28.91 4.05 -7.47
CA ILE A 576 -28.23 5.07 -6.65
C ILE A 576 -28.51 6.50 -7.15
N PRO A 577 -29.51 7.22 -6.59
CA PRO A 577 -29.87 8.55 -7.07
C PRO A 577 -28.77 9.58 -6.82
N GLY A 578 -28.24 10.15 -7.89
CA GLY A 578 -27.17 11.15 -7.88
C GLY A 578 -25.78 10.60 -8.22
N GLY A 579 -25.65 9.33 -8.61
CA GLY A 579 -24.35 8.74 -9.00
C GLY A 579 -23.29 8.91 -7.92
N ASP A 580 -22.21 9.62 -8.22
CA ASP A 580 -21.09 9.90 -7.30
C ASP A 580 -21.52 10.60 -6.00
N ALA A 581 -22.61 11.38 -6.03
CA ALA A 581 -23.15 11.99 -4.81
C ALA A 581 -23.54 10.93 -3.75
N ALA A 582 -23.94 9.74 -4.18
CA ALA A 582 -24.28 8.63 -3.30
C ALA A 582 -23.06 8.05 -2.55
N MET A 583 -21.84 8.26 -3.06
CA MET A 583 -20.61 7.87 -2.35
C MET A 583 -20.33 8.79 -1.14
N ARG A 584 -20.69 10.07 -1.24
CA ARG A 584 -20.56 11.06 -0.15
C ARG A 584 -21.78 11.06 0.77
N GLU A 585 -22.94 10.70 0.26
CA GLU A 585 -24.20 10.67 1.00
C GLU A 585 -24.78 9.24 1.05
N PRO A 586 -24.28 8.35 1.93
CA PRO A 586 -24.82 6.99 2.15
C PRO A 586 -26.36 6.90 2.25
N ARG A 587 -27.00 7.96 2.78
CA ARG A 587 -28.47 8.08 2.83
C ARG A 587 -29.16 7.95 1.46
N ARG A 588 -28.51 8.33 0.36
CA ARG A 588 -29.03 8.16 -1.01
C ARG A 588 -29.09 6.69 -1.41
N VAL A 589 -28.10 5.90 -0.99
CA VAL A 589 -28.08 4.46 -1.26
C VAL A 589 -29.15 3.76 -0.43
N ALA A 590 -29.28 4.11 0.85
CA ALA A 590 -30.37 3.60 1.69
C ALA A 590 -31.75 3.94 1.10
N PHE A 591 -31.94 5.16 0.59
CA PHE A 591 -33.17 5.51 -0.13
C PHE A 591 -33.40 4.63 -1.35
N GLY A 592 -32.36 4.39 -2.17
CA GLY A 592 -32.43 3.51 -3.33
C GLY A 592 -32.84 2.07 -3.00
N VAL A 593 -32.25 1.52 -1.93
CA VAL A 593 -32.61 0.20 -1.36
C VAL A 593 -34.08 0.17 -0.94
N LEU A 594 -34.52 1.14 -0.13
CA LEU A 594 -35.91 1.21 0.33
C LEU A 594 -36.90 1.41 -0.83
N TRP A 595 -36.56 2.24 -1.81
CA TRP A 595 -37.39 2.49 -3.00
C TRP A 595 -37.61 1.22 -3.82
N GLU A 596 -36.54 0.45 -4.06
CA GLU A 596 -36.59 -0.80 -4.81
C GLU A 596 -37.42 -1.89 -4.10
N MET A 597 -37.52 -1.83 -2.76
CA MET A 597 -38.39 -2.72 -1.97
C MET A 597 -39.87 -2.31 -1.99
N ALA A 598 -40.16 -1.04 -2.27
CA ALA A 598 -41.41 -0.40 -1.86
C ALA A 598 -42.57 -0.49 -2.85
N ALA A 599 -42.48 -1.35 -3.88
CA ALA A 599 -43.40 -1.42 -5.03
C ALA A 599 -44.85 -0.94 -4.76
N GLU A 600 -45.50 -1.43 -3.70
CA GLU A 600 -46.82 -0.95 -3.21
C GLU A 600 -46.85 -0.63 -1.70
N GLU A 601 -45.72 -0.72 -1.00
CA GLU A 601 -45.58 -0.65 0.47
C GLU A 601 -44.90 0.63 0.97
N TRP A 602 -44.81 1.69 0.15
CA TRP A 602 -44.08 2.92 0.51
C TRP A 602 -44.54 3.53 1.85
N SER A 603 -45.82 3.44 2.20
CA SER A 603 -46.35 3.91 3.49
C SER A 603 -45.76 3.17 4.70
N ALA A 604 -45.47 1.88 4.58
CA ALA A 604 -44.87 1.05 5.63
C ALA A 604 -43.36 1.28 5.76
N LEU A 605 -42.68 1.60 4.65
CA LEU A 605 -41.24 1.86 4.62
C LEU A 605 -40.87 3.33 4.91
N PHE A 606 -41.82 4.25 4.73
CA PHE A 606 -41.61 5.68 4.96
C PHE A 606 -41.08 6.04 6.37
N PRO A 607 -41.52 5.41 7.48
CA PRO A 607 -40.97 5.69 8.81
C PRO A 607 -39.46 5.45 8.93
N HIS A 608 -38.91 4.48 8.19
CA HIS A 608 -37.47 4.21 8.16
C HIS A 608 -36.71 5.17 7.22
N CYS A 609 -37.41 5.77 6.26
CA CYS A 609 -36.87 6.76 5.33
C CYS A 609 -36.86 8.19 5.91
N ALA A 610 -37.83 8.52 6.76
CA ALA A 610 -38.05 9.88 7.27
C ALA A 610 -36.85 10.49 8.03
N PRO A 611 -36.04 9.73 8.80
CA PRO A 611 -34.83 10.27 9.43
C PRO A 611 -33.70 10.58 8.43
N LEU A 612 -33.74 9.99 7.23
CA LEU A 612 -32.65 10.04 6.25
C LEU A 612 -32.90 11.09 5.15
N VAL A 613 -34.16 11.33 4.81
CA VAL A 613 -34.55 12.08 3.61
C VAL A 613 -35.77 12.94 3.90
N SER A 614 -35.71 14.22 3.51
CA SER A 614 -36.87 15.10 3.59
C SER A 614 -37.97 14.69 2.58
N PRO A 615 -39.25 15.04 2.81
CA PRO A 615 -40.32 14.71 1.86
C PRO A 615 -40.09 15.26 0.44
N GLU A 616 -39.45 16.42 0.32
CA GLU A 616 -39.10 17.01 -0.97
C GLU A 616 -38.01 16.22 -1.68
N GLU A 617 -36.92 15.88 -0.98
CA GLU A 617 -35.85 15.03 -1.51
C GLU A 617 -36.38 13.66 -1.92
N ALA A 618 -37.23 13.03 -1.10
CA ALA A 618 -37.83 11.73 -1.40
C ALA A 618 -38.66 11.78 -2.70
N ARG A 619 -39.44 12.86 -2.91
CA ARG A 619 -40.20 13.07 -4.14
C ARG A 619 -39.29 13.28 -5.36
N VAL A 620 -38.16 13.98 -5.19
CA VAL A 620 -37.19 14.21 -6.27
C VAL A 620 -36.43 12.93 -6.61
N TRP A 621 -35.85 12.26 -5.62
CA TRP A 621 -35.06 11.04 -5.82
C TRP A 621 -35.92 9.88 -6.31
N GLY A 622 -37.16 9.74 -5.81
CA GLY A 622 -38.10 8.76 -6.33
C GLY A 622 -38.40 8.96 -7.83
N ARG A 623 -38.59 10.22 -8.27
CA ARG A 623 -38.71 10.54 -9.70
C ARG A 623 -37.43 10.25 -10.48
N MET A 624 -36.26 10.58 -9.92
CA MET A 624 -34.97 10.30 -10.55
C MET A 624 -34.81 8.80 -10.82
N ILE A 625 -35.12 7.96 -9.84
CA ILE A 625 -35.06 6.49 -9.97
C ILE A 625 -36.11 6.00 -10.99
N ALA A 626 -37.37 6.41 -10.85
CA ALA A 626 -38.46 5.99 -11.73
C ALA A 626 -38.21 6.33 -13.20
N GLN A 627 -37.56 7.48 -13.47
CA GLN A 627 -37.22 7.94 -14.82
C GLN A 627 -35.80 7.55 -15.26
N ARG A 628 -35.04 6.83 -14.42
CA ARG A 628 -33.62 6.48 -14.64
C ARG A 628 -32.72 7.70 -14.94
N LEU A 629 -33.04 8.84 -14.34
CA LEU A 629 -32.27 10.08 -14.47
C LEU A 629 -31.19 10.14 -13.38
N ASN A 630 -29.91 10.17 -13.79
CA ASN A 630 -28.76 10.21 -12.87
C ASN A 630 -28.87 9.19 -11.72
N SER A 631 -29.43 8.01 -12.00
CA SER A 631 -29.68 6.95 -11.02
C SER A 631 -29.18 5.63 -11.57
N PRO A 632 -27.85 5.48 -11.79
CA PRO A 632 -27.29 4.24 -12.31
C PRO A 632 -27.59 3.09 -11.36
N LEU A 633 -27.63 1.87 -11.92
CA LEU A 633 -27.75 0.65 -11.14
C LEU A 633 -26.35 0.18 -10.72
N THR A 634 -26.24 -0.28 -9.48
CA THR A 634 -25.00 -0.84 -8.94
C THR A 634 -25.25 -2.14 -8.19
N CYS A 635 -24.37 -3.11 -8.35
CA CYS A 635 -24.25 -4.26 -7.47
C CYS A 635 -23.02 -4.13 -6.56
N GLY A 636 -22.61 -2.92 -6.17
CA GLY A 636 -21.46 -2.70 -5.30
C GLY A 636 -21.68 -3.17 -3.87
N ALA A 637 -20.84 -4.07 -3.36
CA ALA A 637 -20.89 -4.48 -1.95
C ALA A 637 -20.62 -3.29 -1.02
N GLY A 638 -19.68 -2.40 -1.39
CA GLY A 638 -19.44 -1.17 -0.64
C GLY A 638 -20.67 -0.25 -0.54
N ARG A 639 -21.53 -0.24 -1.56
CA ARG A 639 -22.80 0.51 -1.54
C ARG A 639 -23.80 -0.13 -0.57
N LEU A 640 -23.81 -1.44 -0.46
CA LEU A 640 -24.64 -2.12 0.55
C LEU A 640 -24.17 -1.80 1.99
N PHE A 641 -22.86 -1.71 2.23
CA PHE A 641 -22.31 -1.18 3.49
C PHE A 641 -22.78 0.26 3.77
N ASP A 642 -22.74 1.14 2.76
CA ASP A 642 -23.21 2.52 2.88
C ASP A 642 -24.71 2.58 3.25
N ALA A 643 -25.53 1.76 2.59
CA ALA A 643 -26.96 1.66 2.90
C ALA A 643 -27.20 1.22 4.35
N VAL A 644 -26.52 0.15 4.80
CA VAL A 644 -26.64 -0.34 6.18
C VAL A 644 -26.15 0.70 7.20
N ALA A 645 -25.05 1.40 6.92
CA ALA A 645 -24.55 2.47 7.79
C ALA A 645 -25.60 3.58 8.01
N ALA A 646 -26.31 3.97 6.94
CA ALA A 646 -27.36 4.97 7.03
C ALA A 646 -28.61 4.42 7.75
N LEU A 647 -29.07 3.21 7.42
CA LEU A 647 -30.25 2.59 8.03
C LEU A 647 -30.09 2.36 9.54
N LEU A 648 -28.87 2.04 10.00
CA LEU A 648 -28.55 1.87 11.43
C LEU A 648 -28.33 3.20 12.15
N GLY A 649 -28.46 4.35 11.47
CA GLY A 649 -28.22 5.68 12.05
C GLY A 649 -26.74 5.95 12.38
N LEU A 650 -25.81 5.15 11.86
CA LEU A 650 -24.38 5.26 12.14
C LEU A 650 -23.73 6.40 11.33
N ARG A 651 -24.06 6.50 10.03
CA ARG A 651 -23.57 7.60 9.18
C ARG A 651 -24.45 7.82 7.95
N ALA A 652 -24.96 9.04 7.81
CA ALA A 652 -25.77 9.45 6.64
C ALA A 652 -24.98 10.23 5.57
N VAL A 653 -23.88 10.90 5.96
CA VAL A 653 -22.98 11.69 5.11
C VAL A 653 -21.53 11.37 5.47
N ALA A 654 -20.74 10.94 4.50
CA ALA A 654 -19.35 10.57 4.66
C ALA A 654 -18.42 11.75 4.32
N ALA A 655 -17.39 11.98 5.15
CA ALA A 655 -16.36 12.98 4.96
C ALA A 655 -15.20 12.50 4.07
N TYR A 656 -15.06 11.19 3.89
CA TYR A 656 -14.07 10.58 3.01
C TYR A 656 -14.53 9.20 2.53
N GLU A 657 -13.92 8.73 1.44
CA GLU A 657 -14.24 7.45 0.81
C GLU A 657 -14.13 6.27 1.79
N GLY A 658 -15.16 5.41 1.82
CA GLY A 658 -15.20 4.19 2.64
C GLY A 658 -15.51 4.42 4.12
N GLN A 659 -15.70 5.68 4.57
CA GLN A 659 -15.94 5.97 5.99
C GLN A 659 -17.15 5.24 6.57
N ALA A 660 -18.27 5.20 5.85
CA ALA A 660 -19.49 4.53 6.31
C ALA A 660 -19.27 3.02 6.50
N ALA A 661 -18.61 2.36 5.55
CA ALA A 661 -18.23 0.95 5.66
C ALA A 661 -17.30 0.69 6.86
N MET A 662 -16.32 1.55 7.11
CA MET A 662 -15.43 1.44 8.28
C MET A 662 -16.20 1.56 9.61
N ILE A 663 -17.17 2.48 9.69
CA ILE A 663 -17.98 2.65 10.91
C ILE A 663 -18.85 1.42 11.17
N VAL A 664 -19.39 0.80 10.13
CA VAL A 664 -20.14 -0.46 10.26
C VAL A 664 -19.24 -1.58 10.78
N GLU A 665 -18.00 -1.69 10.30
CA GLU A 665 -16.99 -2.62 10.84
C GLU A 665 -16.71 -2.36 12.33
N TRP A 666 -16.48 -1.10 12.71
CA TRP A 666 -16.21 -0.74 14.10
C TRP A 666 -17.39 -1.02 15.03
N ALA A 667 -18.62 -0.76 14.57
CA ALA A 667 -19.83 -1.08 15.32
C ALA A 667 -19.98 -2.59 15.51
N ALA A 668 -19.76 -3.38 14.46
CA ALA A 668 -19.87 -4.84 14.49
C ALA A 668 -18.92 -5.47 15.52
N ARG A 669 -17.68 -4.97 15.64
CA ARG A 669 -16.68 -5.46 16.60
C ARG A 669 -17.09 -5.32 18.06
N ARG A 670 -18.07 -4.48 18.37
CA ARG A 670 -18.55 -4.24 19.76
C ARG A 670 -19.60 -5.27 20.19
N SER A 671 -20.10 -6.10 19.28
CA SER A 671 -21.07 -7.15 19.58
C SER A 671 -20.44 -8.54 19.45
N PRO A 672 -20.64 -9.45 20.43
CA PRO A 672 -20.15 -10.82 20.35
C PRO A 672 -21.10 -11.75 19.57
N THR A 673 -22.22 -11.24 19.03
CA THR A 673 -23.22 -12.09 18.37
C THR A 673 -22.63 -12.83 17.16
N ARG A 674 -22.99 -14.11 17.05
CA ARG A 674 -22.68 -14.96 15.89
C ARG A 674 -23.90 -15.21 15.00
N GLU A 675 -25.03 -14.58 15.33
CA GLU A 675 -26.23 -14.65 14.52
C GLU A 675 -26.01 -13.96 13.17
N ALA A 676 -26.77 -14.37 12.16
CA ALA A 676 -26.77 -13.79 10.84
C ALA A 676 -28.21 -13.66 10.34
N TYR A 677 -28.44 -12.73 9.42
CA TYR A 677 -29.74 -12.56 8.78
C TYR A 677 -30.06 -13.69 7.79
N PRO A 678 -31.34 -13.90 7.46
CA PRO A 678 -31.74 -14.89 6.47
C PRO A 678 -31.20 -14.56 5.08
N LEU A 679 -30.90 -15.62 4.31
CA LEU A 679 -30.39 -15.51 2.94
C LEU A 679 -31.53 -15.72 1.95
N ALA A 680 -31.43 -15.08 0.79
CA ALA A 680 -32.31 -15.33 -0.34
C ALA A 680 -31.55 -15.15 -1.66
N TRP A 681 -31.99 -15.87 -2.69
CA TRP A 681 -31.34 -15.95 -4.00
C TRP A 681 -32.36 -15.74 -5.10
N ARG A 682 -31.96 -15.04 -6.17
CA ARG A 682 -32.74 -14.93 -7.41
C ARG A 682 -31.98 -15.66 -8.51
N ILE A 683 -32.65 -16.64 -9.11
CA ILE A 683 -32.09 -17.49 -10.15
C ILE A 683 -32.92 -17.27 -11.41
N GLU A 684 -32.25 -16.87 -12.48
CA GLU A 684 -32.88 -16.75 -13.78
C GLU A 684 -32.79 -18.08 -14.51
N ASN A 685 -33.95 -18.63 -14.87
CA ASN A 685 -34.07 -19.86 -15.64
C ASN A 685 -33.82 -19.59 -17.14
N ALA A 686 -33.58 -20.65 -17.93
CA ALA A 686 -33.30 -20.52 -19.37
C ALA A 686 -34.39 -19.76 -20.17
N GLY A 687 -35.64 -19.74 -19.69
CA GLY A 687 -36.75 -18.97 -20.26
C GLY A 687 -36.86 -17.51 -19.80
N GLY A 688 -35.91 -17.00 -19.01
CA GLY A 688 -35.90 -15.63 -18.49
C GLY A 688 -36.78 -15.38 -17.26
N ALA A 689 -37.47 -16.40 -16.76
CA ALA A 689 -38.22 -16.31 -15.52
C ALA A 689 -37.26 -16.31 -14.32
N VAL A 690 -37.46 -15.37 -13.39
CA VAL A 690 -36.67 -15.25 -12.16
C VAL A 690 -37.40 -15.92 -11.02
N GLU A 691 -36.79 -16.97 -10.46
CA GLU A 691 -37.27 -17.67 -9.27
C GLU A 691 -36.55 -17.13 -8.02
N LYS A 692 -37.30 -16.87 -6.95
CA LYS A 692 -36.75 -16.49 -5.65
C LYS A 692 -36.71 -17.70 -4.73
N ILE A 693 -35.54 -17.99 -4.16
CA ILE A 693 -35.33 -19.08 -3.20
C ILE A 693 -34.89 -18.48 -1.85
N GLU A 694 -35.61 -18.82 -0.79
CA GLU A 694 -35.26 -18.43 0.59
C GLU A 694 -34.36 -19.52 1.23
N GLY A 695 -33.36 -19.11 2.00
CA GLY A 695 -32.45 -20.00 2.73
C GLY A 695 -31.15 -20.34 1.99
N ALA A 696 -30.63 -21.54 2.23
CA ALA A 696 -29.36 -22.02 1.66
C ALA A 696 -29.47 -22.20 0.14
N LEU A 697 -28.36 -22.00 -0.58
CA LEU A 697 -28.35 -22.14 -2.04
C LEU A 697 -28.37 -23.64 -2.41
N PRO A 698 -29.42 -24.16 -3.08
CA PRO A 698 -29.51 -25.59 -3.32
C PRO A 698 -28.42 -26.08 -4.28
N ALA A 699 -27.72 -27.15 -3.91
CA ALA A 699 -26.63 -27.72 -4.73
C ALA A 699 -27.09 -28.25 -6.11
N SER A 700 -28.39 -28.45 -6.31
CA SER A 700 -29.02 -28.85 -7.57
C SER A 700 -29.23 -27.69 -8.54
N VAL A 701 -29.09 -26.43 -8.10
CA VAL A 701 -29.22 -25.26 -8.96
C VAL A 701 -28.10 -25.29 -10.00
N SER A 702 -28.50 -25.41 -11.26
CA SER A 702 -27.65 -25.17 -12.42
C SER A 702 -28.18 -23.92 -13.13
N SER A 703 -27.33 -22.91 -13.29
CA SER A 703 -27.69 -21.70 -14.05
C SER A 703 -26.58 -21.35 -15.03
N GLU A 704 -26.99 -21.03 -16.25
CA GLU A 704 -26.09 -20.44 -17.27
C GLU A 704 -25.82 -18.96 -17.00
N ARG A 705 -26.69 -18.30 -16.22
CA ARG A 705 -26.58 -16.89 -15.85
C ARG A 705 -26.05 -16.73 -14.42
N PRO A 706 -25.48 -15.56 -14.08
CA PRO A 706 -25.05 -15.31 -12.72
C PRO A 706 -26.22 -15.34 -11.73
N ILE A 707 -26.02 -16.04 -10.61
CA ILE A 707 -26.99 -16.07 -9.50
C ILE A 707 -26.95 -14.73 -8.75
N GLN A 708 -28.11 -14.22 -8.34
CA GLN A 708 -28.17 -12.97 -7.58
C GLN A 708 -28.48 -13.23 -6.11
N PHE A 709 -27.68 -12.68 -5.19
CA PHE A 709 -28.08 -12.57 -3.79
C PHE A 709 -29.16 -11.48 -3.64
N ASP A 710 -30.32 -11.86 -3.09
CA ASP A 710 -31.42 -10.93 -2.84
C ASP A 710 -31.26 -10.29 -1.47
N TRP A 711 -30.64 -9.11 -1.44
CA TRP A 711 -30.44 -8.36 -0.21
C TRP A 711 -31.75 -7.95 0.47
N GLU A 712 -32.91 -7.99 -0.22
CA GLU A 712 -34.20 -7.56 0.32
C GLU A 712 -34.58 -8.30 1.61
N THR A 713 -34.44 -9.63 1.64
CA THR A 713 -34.77 -10.44 2.83
C THR A 713 -33.93 -10.01 4.04
N MET A 714 -32.63 -9.78 3.83
CA MET A 714 -31.72 -9.29 4.87
C MET A 714 -32.08 -7.86 5.32
N ILE A 715 -32.36 -6.94 4.39
CA ILE A 715 -32.72 -5.56 4.74
C ILE A 715 -34.04 -5.51 5.51
N ARG A 716 -35.06 -6.30 5.15
CA ARG A 716 -36.32 -6.38 5.92
C ARG A 716 -36.06 -6.84 7.36
N ALA A 717 -35.17 -7.81 7.55
CA ALA A 717 -34.79 -8.26 8.89
C ALA A 717 -34.01 -7.18 9.67
N ILE A 718 -33.13 -6.42 9.02
CA ILE A 718 -32.46 -5.25 9.62
C ILE A 718 -33.48 -4.19 10.06
N LEU A 719 -34.46 -3.86 9.20
CA LEU A 719 -35.50 -2.87 9.54
C LEU A 719 -36.37 -3.34 10.72
N ALA A 720 -36.64 -4.64 10.82
CA ALA A 720 -37.36 -5.22 11.95
C ALA A 720 -36.56 -5.10 13.25
N ASP A 721 -35.26 -5.42 13.24
CA ASP A 721 -34.36 -5.24 14.39
C ASP A 721 -34.29 -3.76 14.82
N VAL A 722 -34.13 -2.84 13.87
CA VAL A 722 -34.14 -1.38 14.13
C VAL A 722 -35.48 -0.93 14.72
N GLY A 723 -36.60 -1.41 14.17
CA GLY A 723 -37.94 -1.12 14.67
C GLY A 723 -38.21 -1.67 16.08
N ALA A 724 -37.55 -2.78 16.44
CA ALA A 724 -37.58 -3.35 17.79
C ALA A 724 -36.63 -2.65 18.78
N GLY A 725 -35.80 -1.72 18.32
CA GLY A 725 -34.82 -1.01 19.15
C GLY A 725 -33.55 -1.79 19.45
N GLU A 726 -33.21 -2.78 18.61
CA GLU A 726 -31.96 -3.55 18.71
C GLU A 726 -30.74 -2.62 18.57
N GLU A 727 -29.64 -2.94 19.26
CA GLU A 727 -28.45 -2.10 19.21
C GLU A 727 -27.81 -2.11 17.80
N PRO A 728 -27.37 -0.95 17.27
CA PRO A 728 -26.68 -0.89 15.97
C PRO A 728 -25.45 -1.81 15.87
N ALA A 729 -24.75 -2.04 16.99
CA ALA A 729 -23.61 -2.95 17.05
C ALA A 729 -24.01 -4.41 16.77
N VAL A 730 -25.14 -4.87 17.32
CA VAL A 730 -25.69 -6.22 17.08
C VAL A 730 -26.13 -6.36 15.63
N CYS A 731 -26.84 -5.37 15.09
CA CYS A 731 -27.28 -5.37 13.70
C CYS A 731 -26.09 -5.38 12.72
N ALA A 732 -25.06 -4.56 12.99
CA ALA A 732 -23.84 -4.53 12.19
C ALA A 732 -23.09 -5.86 12.23
N ALA A 733 -23.01 -6.54 13.38
CA ALA A 733 -22.40 -7.86 13.50
C ALA A 733 -23.20 -8.92 12.72
N LYS A 734 -24.53 -8.96 12.87
CA LYS A 734 -25.40 -9.85 12.06
C LYS A 734 -25.21 -9.62 10.56
N PHE A 735 -25.10 -8.37 10.13
CA PHE A 735 -24.82 -8.02 8.74
C PHE A 735 -23.48 -8.59 8.25
N HIS A 736 -22.38 -8.41 8.98
CA HIS A 736 -21.08 -8.99 8.63
C HIS A 736 -21.12 -10.53 8.59
N ASN A 737 -21.74 -11.16 9.59
CA ASN A 737 -21.91 -12.61 9.62
C ASN A 737 -22.72 -13.11 8.40
N THR A 738 -23.70 -12.32 7.94
CA THR A 738 -24.47 -12.64 6.73
C THR A 738 -23.59 -12.58 5.48
N LEU A 739 -22.75 -11.55 5.34
CA LEU A 739 -21.79 -11.45 4.24
C LEU A 739 -20.83 -12.64 4.20
N VAL A 740 -20.31 -13.06 5.35
CA VAL A 740 -19.47 -14.27 5.47
C VAL A 740 -20.24 -15.51 5.00
N ARG A 741 -21.49 -15.69 5.44
CA ARG A 741 -22.33 -16.81 5.01
C ARG A 741 -22.55 -16.82 3.49
N ILE A 742 -22.77 -15.67 2.87
CA ILE A 742 -22.92 -15.57 1.40
C ILE A 742 -21.66 -16.11 0.69
N ILE A 743 -20.47 -15.75 1.17
CA ILE A 743 -19.21 -16.24 0.62
C ILE A 743 -19.11 -17.77 0.75
N VAL A 744 -19.43 -18.31 1.92
CA VAL A 744 -19.37 -19.77 2.17
C VAL A 744 -20.38 -20.54 1.30
N GLU A 745 -21.61 -20.05 1.17
CA GLU A 745 -22.66 -20.68 0.35
C GLU A 745 -22.25 -20.73 -1.14
N ILE A 746 -21.73 -19.62 -1.67
CA ILE A 746 -21.25 -19.58 -3.06
C ILE A 746 -19.99 -20.45 -3.23
N ALA A 747 -19.09 -20.48 -2.25
CA ALA A 747 -17.92 -21.38 -2.28
C ALA A 747 -18.32 -22.86 -2.34
N GLY A 748 -19.29 -23.28 -1.52
CA GLY A 748 -19.88 -24.62 -1.55
C GLY A 748 -20.52 -24.96 -2.90
N TRP A 749 -21.22 -24.00 -3.49
CA TRP A 749 -21.87 -24.17 -4.79
C TRP A 749 -20.89 -24.20 -5.97
N ALA A 750 -19.84 -23.37 -5.94
CA ALA A 750 -18.85 -23.21 -7.00
C ALA A 750 -17.96 -24.46 -7.21
N ARG A 751 -17.87 -25.37 -6.23
CA ARG A 751 -17.07 -26.60 -6.27
C ARG A 751 -15.59 -26.36 -6.61
N ARG A 752 -15.00 -25.34 -5.99
CA ARG A 752 -13.57 -25.04 -6.04
C ARG A 752 -12.99 -25.05 -4.64
N ASP A 753 -11.91 -25.81 -4.44
CA ASP A 753 -11.27 -25.96 -3.12
C ASP A 753 -10.51 -24.69 -2.70
N ARG A 754 -10.24 -23.79 -3.64
CA ARG A 754 -9.48 -22.56 -3.43
C ARG A 754 -10.37 -21.33 -3.61
N VAL A 755 -10.28 -20.40 -2.66
CA VAL A 755 -11.02 -19.14 -2.66
C VAL A 755 -10.05 -17.97 -2.52
N ALA A 756 -10.07 -17.03 -3.45
CA ALA A 756 -9.29 -15.80 -3.39
C ALA A 756 -10.19 -14.61 -3.07
N LEU A 757 -9.86 -13.83 -2.03
CA LEU A 757 -10.62 -12.66 -1.60
C LEU A 757 -9.90 -11.37 -2.00
N SER A 758 -10.55 -10.52 -2.79
CA SER A 758 -9.96 -9.32 -3.39
C SER A 758 -10.98 -8.18 -3.57
N GLY A 759 -10.51 -6.95 -3.74
CA GLY A 759 -11.35 -5.75 -3.82
C GLY A 759 -11.39 -4.95 -2.50
N GLY A 760 -11.73 -3.66 -2.61
CA GLY A 760 -11.63 -2.70 -1.51
C GLY A 760 -12.41 -3.04 -0.24
N CYS A 761 -13.45 -3.88 -0.32
CA CYS A 761 -14.21 -4.33 0.86
C CYS A 761 -13.40 -5.28 1.75
N PHE A 762 -12.41 -6.01 1.20
CA PHE A 762 -11.53 -6.89 1.99
C PHE A 762 -10.38 -6.14 2.67
N GLN A 763 -10.44 -4.80 2.72
CA GLN A 763 -9.69 -4.04 3.73
C GLN A 763 -10.33 -4.14 5.12
N ASN A 764 -11.61 -4.54 5.20
CA ASN A 764 -12.34 -4.79 6.43
C ASN A 764 -11.77 -6.05 7.09
N ARG A 765 -11.10 -5.87 8.24
CA ARG A 765 -10.39 -6.95 8.92
C ARG A 765 -11.38 -7.95 9.53
N LEU A 766 -12.52 -7.49 10.05
CA LEU A 766 -13.55 -8.40 10.58
C LEU A 766 -14.06 -9.33 9.47
N LEU A 767 -14.40 -8.78 8.31
CA LEU A 767 -14.88 -9.55 7.17
C LEU A 767 -13.85 -10.58 6.70
N VAL A 768 -12.58 -10.18 6.56
CA VAL A 768 -11.50 -11.09 6.11
C VAL A 768 -11.27 -12.21 7.12
N GLU A 769 -11.07 -11.87 8.40
CA GLU A 769 -10.75 -12.87 9.43
C GLU A 769 -11.91 -13.86 9.62
N SER A 770 -13.16 -13.37 9.68
CA SER A 770 -14.33 -14.23 9.80
C SER A 770 -14.60 -15.06 8.54
N ALA A 771 -14.39 -14.51 7.33
CA ALA A 771 -14.52 -15.27 6.10
C ALA A 771 -13.45 -16.37 5.99
N MET A 772 -12.20 -16.07 6.36
CA MET A 772 -11.12 -17.06 6.38
C MET A 772 -11.44 -18.20 7.35
N GLU A 773 -11.83 -17.89 8.58
CA GLU A 773 -12.19 -18.90 9.58
C GLU A 773 -13.35 -19.77 9.10
N ALA A 774 -14.43 -19.16 8.61
CA ALA A 774 -15.61 -19.89 8.15
C ALA A 774 -15.33 -20.76 6.92
N LEU A 775 -14.57 -20.26 5.93
CA LEU A 775 -14.18 -21.03 4.75
C LEU A 775 -13.25 -22.19 5.11
N GLN A 776 -12.26 -21.97 5.97
CA GLN A 776 -11.33 -23.02 6.41
C GLN A 776 -12.05 -24.12 7.21
N ALA A 777 -13.02 -23.75 8.05
CA ALA A 777 -13.87 -24.70 8.75
C ALA A 777 -14.70 -25.59 7.79
N ASN A 778 -14.97 -25.10 6.57
CA ASN A 778 -15.64 -25.84 5.51
C ASN A 778 -14.66 -26.51 4.51
N GLY A 779 -13.35 -26.56 4.84
CA GLY A 779 -12.34 -27.27 4.06
C GLY A 779 -11.73 -26.49 2.89
N PHE A 780 -12.06 -25.22 2.72
CA PHE A 780 -11.48 -24.38 1.66
C PHE A 780 -10.09 -23.86 2.03
N ARG A 781 -9.26 -23.68 1.00
CA ARG A 781 -7.99 -22.94 1.09
C ARG A 781 -8.23 -21.50 0.69
N VAL A 782 -7.91 -20.57 1.58
CA VAL A 782 -8.22 -19.14 1.40
C VAL A 782 -6.96 -18.36 1.12
N TYR A 783 -7.03 -17.48 0.14
CA TYR A 783 -5.93 -16.63 -0.32
C TYR A 783 -6.37 -15.16 -0.29
N ILE A 784 -5.48 -14.32 0.24
CA ILE A 784 -5.66 -12.87 0.35
C ILE A 784 -4.40 -12.17 -0.15
N HIS A 785 -4.50 -10.88 -0.39
CA HIS A 785 -3.34 -10.04 -0.69
C HIS A 785 -2.42 -9.86 0.52
N GLN A 786 -1.14 -9.56 0.26
CA GLN A 786 -0.11 -9.36 1.29
C GLN A 786 0.73 -8.10 1.02
N ARG A 787 1.56 -8.11 -0.03
CA ARG A 787 2.46 -7.03 -0.44
C ARG A 787 1.79 -6.04 -1.40
N ILE A 788 0.73 -6.48 -2.08
CA ILE A 788 -0.13 -5.65 -2.93
C ILE A 788 -1.39 -5.28 -2.17
N PRO A 789 -1.94 -4.06 -2.34
CA PRO A 789 -3.21 -3.74 -1.73
C PRO A 789 -4.38 -4.50 -2.36
N PRO A 790 -5.36 -4.97 -1.56
CA PRO A 790 -6.61 -5.52 -2.09
C PRO A 790 -7.53 -4.44 -2.71
N ASN A 791 -7.25 -3.16 -2.46
CA ASN A 791 -7.95 -2.02 -3.07
C ASN A 791 -7.37 -1.68 -4.46
N ASP A 792 -7.88 -0.61 -5.09
CA ASP A 792 -7.48 -0.12 -6.41
C ASP A 792 -5.96 0.06 -6.63
N GLY A 793 -5.18 0.22 -5.56
CA GLY A 793 -3.72 0.22 -5.62
C GLY A 793 -3.10 -1.07 -6.18
N GLY A 794 -3.84 -2.18 -6.20
CA GLY A 794 -3.45 -3.46 -6.80
C GLY A 794 -3.88 -3.66 -8.25
N ILE A 795 -4.75 -2.80 -8.81
CA ILE A 795 -5.35 -3.02 -10.13
C ILE A 795 -4.33 -3.06 -11.26
N ALA A 796 -3.27 -2.23 -11.19
CA ALA A 796 -2.23 -2.20 -12.23
C ALA A 796 -1.50 -3.55 -12.37
N LEU A 797 -1.33 -4.31 -11.28
CA LEU A 797 -0.77 -5.66 -11.35
C LEU A 797 -1.72 -6.60 -12.10
N GLY A 798 -3.01 -6.58 -11.77
CA GLY A 798 -4.02 -7.41 -12.43
C GLY A 798 -4.14 -7.12 -13.92
N GLN A 799 -4.09 -5.84 -14.30
CA GLN A 799 -4.06 -5.39 -15.70
C GLN A 799 -2.83 -5.92 -16.44
N ALA A 800 -1.64 -5.85 -15.81
CA ALA A 800 -0.41 -6.35 -16.40
C ALA A 800 -0.48 -7.87 -16.64
N VAL A 801 -1.00 -8.62 -15.67
CA VAL A 801 -1.21 -10.07 -15.75
C VAL A 801 -2.19 -10.44 -16.85
N ALA A 802 -3.34 -9.74 -16.94
CA ALA A 802 -4.33 -9.96 -17.99
C ALA A 802 -3.74 -9.76 -19.39
N ALA A 803 -2.93 -8.72 -19.58
CA ALA A 803 -2.24 -8.45 -20.83
C ALA A 803 -1.21 -9.53 -21.19
N CYS A 804 -0.49 -10.07 -20.20
CA CYS A 804 0.44 -11.18 -20.44
C CYS A 804 -0.27 -12.50 -20.78
N LEU A 805 -1.43 -12.78 -20.16
CA LEU A 805 -2.22 -13.97 -20.47
C LEU A 805 -2.72 -13.96 -21.92
N GLN A 806 -3.35 -12.86 -22.35
CA GLN A 806 -3.85 -12.73 -23.72
C GLN A 806 -2.75 -12.73 -24.78
N ALA A 807 -1.54 -12.30 -24.43
CA ALA A 807 -0.39 -12.36 -25.31
C ALA A 807 0.18 -13.77 -25.49
N SER A 808 -0.06 -14.69 -24.54
CA SER A 808 0.42 -16.08 -24.60
C SER A 808 -0.44 -16.99 -25.48
N GLU A 809 -1.62 -16.52 -25.89
CA GLU A 809 -2.57 -17.24 -26.75
C GLU A 809 -2.40 -16.94 -28.25
N ARG A 810 -1.55 -15.99 -28.60
CA ARG A 810 -1.21 -15.62 -29.99
C ARG A 810 0.21 -16.05 -30.32
#